data_AF-A0A969QX47-F1
#
_entry.id   AF-A0A969QX47-F1
#
_cell.length_a   1.000
_cell.length_b   1.000
_cell.length_c   1.000
_cell.angle_alpha   90.00
_cell.angle_beta   90.00
_cell.angle_gamma   90.00
#
_symmetry.space_group_name_H-M   'P 1'
#
loop_
_entity.id
_entity.type
_entity.pdbx_description
1 polymer ?
#
loop_
_entity_poly.entity_id
_entity_poly.type
_entity_poly.pdbx_seq_one_letter_code
_entity_poly.pdbx_strand_id
1 'polypeptide(L)'
;MKDLSAQLSADGTLIWDIPPGEWIIQRIGMTPTGSRNAPASKEGTGLEIDKMNRNLAKYHFDQFIGEVLKRVPAEERKSFKRVVADSYETGSQNWTDGFGDTFRNVYGYDPKPWLPVLSGRLVGTADQSERFLWDLRRLVADRVGEDYVGGLRDACKPHGLELWLENYGHWGFPGEFLKYGGESDLIGGEYWVTGDLGSIECRAASSAANIYGKPFVSAEAFTGGPAFQNAPRELKSRGDWSFSEGINHFVLHVYIQQPAEDKLPGINAWFGTEFNRHNTWFEDSKSWVDYLRRSCWLLQQGHRAVDVAYFIGDDAPKMTGTRQPALPPGHDFDYINGEVILKRLTVKNGLLQIPDGPSYRVLILPELPTMRPEVLRKVSELVKAGATVLGPRPTRSPSLQNYPQCDEEVRQLAAELWGTGNLDQSGERKVGNGKIAWGRTLEQVFAEQNLAPDFQSDTPLHFTHRHSDGTDIYFVANPKSEAISTTASFRAGSRAPELWQPDTGRVERPAVYDIAGSVVRVPLVLEPNESVFVVFRDPAAEPGQRVVSVNSGERTVLSTKPRDSQSETLRDTANDFTVAVWVNPTVETTLGEETAQGASSIMNSPRNEVFPAAHGEAFGGSKPAGCGLAVGKNGVTVLEHGGGYFAPTLVLENSVKGWTHVTVSYRKGQPHLFLNGKLAKIGVQSEHNVHLPPDSTNGKFGGQVGALQRFGRALTDAEIETLAGSMPQPGALLTQAAVKLVQNSKGPLEAHVRQPGDYQIHFADGRSKALRAGNVPSAISLEGEWQVAFAPGSGAPAKTTFDSLADWTQRPEMEIKHFSGKATYRKPFVIPQNTLRDSRIAARLNLGDVRDWRWFG
;
A
#
# COMPACT_ATOMS: atom_id res chain seq x y z
N MET A 1 -43.02 -33.26 -2.69
CA MET A 1 -41.73 -33.89 -3.08
C MET A 1 -41.62 -35.24 -2.37
N LYS A 2 -41.03 -36.25 -2.99
CA LYS A 2 -40.84 -37.59 -2.39
C LYS A 2 -39.40 -38.04 -2.63
N ASP A 3 -38.72 -38.48 -1.57
CA ASP A 3 -37.41 -39.12 -1.70
C ASP A 3 -37.61 -40.56 -2.21
N LEU A 4 -37.01 -40.87 -3.36
CA LEU A 4 -37.09 -42.17 -4.01
C LEU A 4 -35.79 -42.98 -3.90
N SER A 5 -34.83 -42.53 -3.06
CA SER A 5 -33.49 -43.13 -2.98
C SER A 5 -33.54 -44.61 -2.58
N ALA A 6 -34.49 -45.01 -1.74
CA ALA A 6 -34.65 -46.40 -1.30
C ALA A 6 -35.25 -47.32 -2.38
N GLN A 7 -35.87 -46.75 -3.42
CA GLN A 7 -36.51 -47.45 -4.54
C GLN A 7 -35.58 -47.61 -5.75
N LEU A 8 -34.40 -46.99 -5.72
CA LEU A 8 -33.38 -47.10 -6.76
C LEU A 8 -32.44 -48.26 -6.42
N SER A 9 -32.43 -49.32 -7.25
CA SER A 9 -31.50 -50.43 -7.09
C SER A 9 -30.09 -50.08 -7.56
N ALA A 10 -29.11 -50.90 -7.16
CA ALA A 10 -27.70 -50.69 -7.45
C ALA A 10 -27.35 -50.69 -8.96
N ASP A 11 -28.14 -51.38 -9.78
CA ASP A 11 -28.02 -51.39 -11.25
C ASP A 11 -28.61 -50.14 -11.92
N GLY A 12 -29.23 -49.24 -11.15
CA GLY A 12 -29.87 -48.02 -11.64
C GLY A 12 -31.34 -48.17 -11.99
N THR A 13 -31.95 -49.33 -11.79
CA THR A 13 -33.39 -49.54 -12.01
C THR A 13 -34.21 -48.86 -10.90
N LEU A 14 -35.22 -48.08 -11.26
CA LEU A 14 -36.15 -47.46 -10.31
C LEU A 14 -37.47 -48.21 -10.30
N ILE A 15 -37.84 -48.80 -9.17
CA ILE A 15 -39.13 -49.49 -9.00
C ILE A 15 -40.00 -48.65 -8.07
N TRP A 16 -40.95 -47.92 -8.63
CA TRP A 16 -41.82 -47.02 -7.87
C TRP A 16 -43.27 -47.09 -8.36
N ASP A 17 -44.19 -47.40 -7.43
CA ASP A 17 -45.63 -47.23 -7.64
C ASP A 17 -45.97 -45.74 -7.74
N ILE A 18 -46.03 -45.25 -8.97
CA ILE A 18 -46.20 -43.84 -9.31
C ILE A 18 -47.67 -43.41 -9.14
N PRO A 19 -47.98 -42.39 -8.33
CA PRO A 19 -49.32 -41.83 -8.24
C PRO A 19 -49.73 -41.15 -9.56
N PRO A 20 -51.03 -41.03 -9.87
CA PRO A 20 -51.50 -40.30 -11.05
C PRO A 20 -50.96 -38.87 -11.11
N GLY A 21 -50.59 -38.41 -12.31
CA GLY A 21 -50.07 -37.07 -12.57
C GLY A 21 -48.76 -37.08 -13.37
N GLU A 22 -48.26 -35.89 -13.71
CA GLU A 22 -46.94 -35.73 -14.33
C GLU A 22 -45.88 -35.54 -13.24
N TRP A 23 -44.79 -36.30 -13.35
CA TRP A 23 -43.71 -36.31 -12.37
C TRP A 23 -42.37 -36.02 -13.02
N ILE A 24 -41.59 -35.14 -12.40
CA ILE A 24 -40.18 -34.95 -12.72
C ILE A 24 -39.36 -35.81 -11.76
N ILE A 25 -38.69 -36.84 -12.29
CA ILE A 25 -37.75 -37.66 -11.53
C ILE A 25 -36.37 -37.04 -11.66
N GLN A 26 -35.78 -36.61 -10.54
CA GLN A 26 -34.41 -36.07 -10.50
C GLN A 26 -33.47 -37.08 -9.87
N ARG A 27 -32.54 -37.62 -10.68
CA ARG A 27 -31.43 -38.43 -10.20
C ARG A 27 -30.24 -37.52 -9.91
N ILE A 28 -29.93 -37.35 -8.62
CA ILE A 28 -28.83 -36.49 -8.16
C ILE A 28 -27.68 -37.39 -7.68
N GLY A 29 -26.46 -37.02 -8.04
CA GLY A 29 -25.22 -37.69 -7.62
C GLY A 29 -24.07 -36.70 -7.64
N MET A 30 -22.88 -37.16 -7.28
CA MET A 30 -21.66 -36.36 -7.32
C MET A 30 -20.58 -37.06 -8.14
N THR A 31 -19.64 -36.28 -8.69
CA THR A 31 -18.48 -36.73 -9.45
C THR A 31 -17.30 -35.80 -9.15
N PRO A 32 -16.04 -36.22 -9.28
CA PRO A 32 -14.89 -35.32 -9.17
C PRO A 32 -15.03 -34.13 -10.13
N THR A 33 -14.54 -32.95 -9.71
CA THR A 33 -14.57 -31.72 -10.53
C THR A 33 -13.66 -31.82 -11.75
N GLY A 34 -12.65 -32.69 -11.70
CA GLY A 34 -11.65 -32.85 -12.75
C GLY A 34 -10.45 -31.89 -12.64
N SER A 35 -10.44 -31.00 -11.64
CA SER A 35 -9.30 -30.11 -11.36
C SER A 35 -8.03 -30.89 -11.06
N ARG A 36 -6.90 -30.36 -11.51
CA ARG A 36 -5.56 -30.95 -11.33
C ARG A 36 -4.59 -29.89 -10.88
N ASN A 37 -3.54 -30.29 -10.17
CA ASN A 37 -2.46 -29.39 -9.81
C ASN A 37 -1.66 -28.97 -11.06
N ALA A 38 -1.29 -27.70 -11.13
CA ALA A 38 -0.43 -27.14 -12.16
C ALA A 38 0.26 -25.86 -11.64
N PRO A 39 1.48 -25.54 -12.11
CA PRO A 39 2.34 -26.34 -12.99
C PRO A 39 3.04 -27.48 -12.23
N ALA A 40 3.15 -28.66 -12.86
CA ALA A 40 3.89 -29.81 -12.32
C ALA A 40 4.48 -30.67 -13.44
N SER A 41 5.47 -31.52 -13.13
CA SER A 41 5.92 -32.55 -14.08
C SER A 41 4.81 -33.57 -14.31
N LYS A 42 4.88 -34.32 -15.42
CA LYS A 42 3.87 -35.33 -15.76
C LYS A 42 3.66 -36.36 -14.64
N GLU A 43 4.73 -36.73 -13.95
CA GLU A 43 4.72 -37.70 -12.84
C GLU A 43 4.15 -37.09 -11.54
N GLY A 44 4.25 -35.76 -11.38
CA GLY A 44 3.71 -35.01 -10.25
C GLY A 44 2.30 -34.45 -10.46
N THR A 45 1.70 -34.64 -11.64
CA THR A 45 0.34 -34.16 -11.95
C THR A 45 -0.72 -35.21 -11.57
N GLY A 46 -1.65 -34.80 -10.72
CA GLY A 46 -2.77 -35.61 -10.24
C GLY A 46 -4.07 -34.81 -10.16
N LEU A 47 -5.14 -35.47 -9.69
CA LEU A 47 -6.38 -34.77 -9.33
C LEU A 47 -6.17 -34.02 -8.02
N GLU A 48 -6.79 -32.86 -7.93
CA GLU A 48 -6.90 -32.12 -6.68
C GLU A 48 -7.65 -32.93 -5.62
N ILE A 49 -7.20 -32.85 -4.38
CA ILE A 49 -7.89 -33.51 -3.27
C ILE A 49 -9.20 -32.82 -2.92
N ASP A 50 -10.14 -33.57 -2.36
CA ASP A 50 -11.36 -33.03 -1.75
C ASP A 50 -11.02 -32.17 -0.53
N LYS A 51 -11.24 -30.85 -0.66
CA LYS A 51 -10.87 -29.84 0.34
C LYS A 51 -11.83 -29.80 1.54
N MET A 52 -12.95 -30.51 1.50
CA MET A 52 -13.89 -30.61 2.63
C MET A 52 -13.71 -31.91 3.43
N ASN A 53 -12.60 -32.63 3.21
CA ASN A 53 -12.33 -33.91 3.86
C ASN A 53 -10.94 -33.94 4.53
N ARG A 54 -10.96 -33.87 5.86
CA ARG A 54 -9.75 -33.79 6.69
C ARG A 54 -8.83 -35.01 6.55
N ASN A 55 -9.43 -36.18 6.40
CA ASN A 55 -8.68 -37.42 6.25
C ASN A 55 -7.96 -37.47 4.90
N LEU A 56 -8.57 -36.92 3.84
CA LEU A 56 -7.95 -36.81 2.53
C LEU A 56 -6.85 -35.74 2.50
N ALA A 57 -7.00 -34.63 3.22
CA ALA A 57 -5.92 -33.67 3.43
C ALA A 57 -4.70 -34.30 4.12
N LYS A 58 -4.93 -35.06 5.20
CA LYS A 58 -3.87 -35.83 5.86
C LYS A 58 -3.25 -36.88 4.93
N TYR A 59 -4.08 -37.63 4.20
CA TYR A 59 -3.58 -38.64 3.27
C TYR A 59 -2.67 -38.01 2.21
N HIS A 60 -3.07 -36.88 1.62
CA HIS A 60 -2.24 -36.14 0.67
C HIS A 60 -0.91 -35.70 1.28
N PHE A 61 -0.95 -35.13 2.49
CA PHE A 61 0.26 -34.79 3.23
C PHE A 61 1.19 -36.01 3.40
N ASP A 62 0.64 -37.14 3.85
CA ASP A 62 1.42 -38.37 4.08
C ASP A 62 2.07 -38.89 2.80
N GLN A 63 1.37 -38.80 1.66
CA GLN A 63 1.85 -39.28 0.35
C GLN A 63 2.86 -38.32 -0.32
N PHE A 64 2.94 -37.06 0.11
CA PHE A 64 3.87 -36.09 -0.44
C PHE A 64 4.95 -35.68 0.58
N ILE A 65 4.58 -34.87 1.57
CA ILE A 65 5.50 -34.41 2.61
C ILE A 65 5.97 -35.60 3.47
N GLY A 66 5.08 -36.51 3.83
CA GLY A 66 5.43 -37.72 4.59
C GLY A 66 6.49 -38.57 3.87
N GLU A 67 6.41 -38.66 2.54
CA GLU A 67 7.40 -39.35 1.71
C GLU A 67 8.76 -38.64 1.68
N VAL A 68 8.80 -37.30 1.74
CA VAL A 68 10.04 -36.52 1.93
C VAL A 68 10.62 -36.79 3.33
N LEU A 69 9.79 -36.76 4.37
CA LEU A 69 10.21 -36.98 5.76
C LEU A 69 10.77 -38.40 6.00
N LYS A 70 10.30 -39.40 5.24
CA LYS A 70 10.85 -40.77 5.27
C LYS A 70 12.21 -40.88 4.55
N ARG A 71 12.41 -40.14 3.47
CA ARG A 71 13.64 -40.20 2.65
C ARG A 71 14.79 -39.39 3.23
N VAL A 72 14.50 -38.30 3.93
CA VAL A 72 15.53 -37.43 4.53
C VAL A 72 15.66 -37.72 6.03
N PRO A 73 16.83 -38.14 6.53
CA PRO A 73 17.04 -38.43 7.96
C PRO A 73 16.69 -37.24 8.87
N ALA A 74 16.25 -37.51 10.10
CA ALA A 74 15.80 -36.46 11.03
C ALA A 74 16.90 -35.45 11.37
N GLU A 75 18.12 -35.94 11.50
CA GLU A 75 19.35 -35.19 11.75
C GLU A 75 19.73 -34.22 10.61
N GLU A 76 19.27 -34.48 9.39
CA GLU A 76 19.51 -33.63 8.21
C GLU A 76 18.38 -32.60 8.01
N ARG A 77 17.19 -32.84 8.57
CA ARG A 77 16.01 -31.96 8.44
C ARG A 77 16.02 -30.74 9.38
N LYS A 78 17.19 -30.27 9.82
CA LYS A 78 17.30 -29.15 10.79
C LYS A 78 16.69 -27.84 10.27
N SER A 79 16.69 -27.63 8.96
CA SER A 79 16.12 -26.44 8.30
C SER A 79 14.71 -26.64 7.76
N PHE A 80 14.21 -27.88 7.66
CA PHE A 80 12.86 -28.15 7.18
C PHE A 80 11.85 -27.95 8.31
N LYS A 81 11.25 -26.75 8.36
CA LYS A 81 10.37 -26.31 9.45
C LYS A 81 8.94 -26.02 9.01
N ARG A 82 8.71 -25.84 7.72
CA ARG A 82 7.45 -25.32 7.20
C ARG A 82 6.99 -26.12 6.00
N VAL A 83 5.68 -26.33 5.93
CA VAL A 83 4.96 -26.75 4.73
C VAL A 83 4.19 -25.55 4.22
N VAL A 84 4.23 -25.33 2.92
CA VAL A 84 3.56 -24.22 2.24
C VAL A 84 2.30 -24.76 1.58
N ALA A 85 1.16 -24.12 1.86
CA ALA A 85 -0.01 -24.16 1.02
C ALA A 85 -0.12 -22.79 0.35
N ASP A 86 0.12 -22.77 -0.96
CA ASP A 86 0.03 -21.57 -1.80
C ASP A 86 -1.40 -21.05 -1.90
N SER A 87 -1.56 -19.95 -2.63
CA SER A 87 -2.86 -19.40 -2.99
C SER A 87 -3.76 -20.47 -3.65
N TYR A 88 -5.07 -20.24 -3.60
CA TYR A 88 -6.05 -21.22 -4.07
C TYR A 88 -6.57 -20.88 -5.47
N GLU A 89 -6.31 -21.77 -6.46
CA GLU A 89 -6.70 -21.57 -7.88
C GLU A 89 -7.50 -22.72 -8.51
N THR A 90 -7.95 -23.69 -7.70
CA THR A 90 -8.33 -25.02 -8.21
C THR A 90 -9.82 -25.23 -8.46
N GLY A 91 -10.59 -24.14 -8.54
CA GLY A 91 -12.03 -24.17 -8.72
C GLY A 91 -12.81 -24.52 -7.44
N SER A 92 -14.14 -24.48 -7.54
CA SER A 92 -15.03 -24.69 -6.40
C SER A 92 -15.43 -26.15 -6.22
N GLN A 93 -15.94 -26.49 -5.02
CA GLN A 93 -16.57 -27.77 -4.70
C GLN A 93 -17.78 -27.52 -3.80
N ASN A 94 -18.83 -28.33 -3.90
CA ASN A 94 -20.09 -28.10 -3.21
C ASN A 94 -20.68 -29.34 -2.50
N TRP A 95 -19.99 -30.48 -2.58
CA TRP A 95 -20.40 -31.71 -1.89
C TRP A 95 -19.18 -32.57 -1.55
N THR A 96 -19.29 -33.39 -0.51
CA THR A 96 -18.30 -34.41 -0.09
C THR A 96 -19.04 -35.57 0.60
N ASP A 97 -18.36 -36.69 0.81
CA ASP A 97 -18.89 -37.79 1.59
C ASP A 97 -19.24 -37.34 3.03
N GLY A 98 -20.42 -37.74 3.51
CA GLY A 98 -20.89 -37.36 4.85
C GLY A 98 -21.37 -35.89 4.97
N PHE A 99 -21.38 -35.11 3.88
CA PHE A 99 -21.82 -33.71 3.92
C PHE A 99 -23.25 -33.56 4.44
N GLY A 100 -24.18 -34.43 4.01
CA GLY A 100 -25.57 -34.38 4.45
C GLY A 100 -25.77 -34.58 5.96
N ASP A 101 -24.96 -35.44 6.59
CA ASP A 101 -25.01 -35.65 8.04
C ASP A 101 -24.44 -34.46 8.79
N THR A 102 -23.32 -33.93 8.30
CA THR A 102 -22.70 -32.72 8.85
C THR A 102 -23.65 -31.52 8.75
N PHE A 103 -24.29 -31.33 7.59
CA PHE A 103 -25.27 -30.27 7.36
C PHE A 103 -26.45 -30.37 8.34
N ARG A 104 -26.99 -31.58 8.55
CA ARG A 104 -28.05 -31.81 9.53
C ARG A 104 -27.61 -31.46 10.96
N ASN A 105 -26.39 -31.81 11.33
CA ASN A 105 -25.85 -31.50 12.66
C ASN A 105 -25.65 -30.00 12.87
N VAL A 106 -25.22 -29.27 11.84
CA VAL A 106 -24.96 -27.83 11.91
C VAL A 106 -26.26 -27.01 11.86
N TYR A 107 -27.15 -27.30 10.90
CA TYR A 107 -28.33 -26.47 10.64
C TYR A 107 -29.65 -27.05 11.17
N GLY A 108 -29.68 -28.31 11.60
CA GLY A 108 -30.86 -28.93 12.21
C GLY A 108 -31.94 -29.38 11.23
N TYR A 109 -31.68 -29.36 9.91
CA TYR A 109 -32.63 -29.85 8.89
C TYR A 109 -31.92 -30.63 7.78
N ASP A 110 -32.67 -31.52 7.09
CA ASP A 110 -32.15 -32.37 6.02
C ASP A 110 -31.95 -31.55 4.73
N PRO A 111 -30.73 -31.53 4.12
CA PRO A 111 -30.51 -30.83 2.86
C PRO A 111 -31.09 -31.57 1.64
N LYS A 112 -31.39 -32.87 1.73
CA LYS A 112 -31.80 -33.68 0.56
C LYS A 112 -33.05 -33.16 -0.15
N PRO A 113 -34.14 -32.75 0.54
CA PRO A 113 -35.31 -32.16 -0.12
C PRO A 113 -35.01 -30.86 -0.86
N TRP A 114 -33.88 -30.21 -0.58
CA TRP A 114 -33.49 -28.93 -1.16
C TRP A 114 -32.51 -29.06 -2.31
N LEU A 115 -31.96 -30.26 -2.57
CA LEU A 115 -31.02 -30.48 -3.67
C LEU A 115 -31.52 -30.07 -5.07
N PRO A 116 -32.83 -30.11 -5.40
CA PRO A 116 -33.31 -29.55 -6.67
C PRO A 116 -32.91 -28.08 -6.89
N VAL A 117 -32.70 -27.30 -5.83
CA VAL A 117 -32.26 -25.90 -5.91
C VAL A 117 -30.90 -25.76 -6.60
N LEU A 118 -30.01 -26.75 -6.48
CA LEU A 118 -28.70 -26.77 -7.17
C LEU A 118 -28.83 -26.79 -8.70
N SER A 119 -30.01 -27.19 -9.21
CA SER A 119 -30.32 -27.17 -10.65
C SER A 119 -31.13 -25.94 -11.09
N GLY A 120 -31.31 -24.95 -10.20
CA GLY A 120 -32.11 -23.75 -10.44
C GLY A 120 -33.61 -23.91 -10.19
N ARG A 121 -34.05 -25.02 -9.59
CA ARG A 121 -35.47 -25.29 -9.29
C ARG A 121 -35.82 -24.86 -7.87
N LEU A 122 -36.82 -24.00 -7.72
CA LEU A 122 -37.26 -23.54 -6.41
C LEU A 122 -37.89 -24.67 -5.60
N VAL A 123 -37.52 -24.74 -4.32
CA VAL A 123 -38.16 -25.55 -3.29
C VAL A 123 -38.69 -24.60 -2.21
N GLY A 124 -39.98 -24.71 -1.89
CA GLY A 124 -40.65 -23.69 -1.07
C GLY A 124 -40.75 -22.36 -1.82
N THR A 125 -40.42 -21.25 -1.16
CA THR A 125 -40.31 -19.94 -1.79
C THR A 125 -38.90 -19.66 -2.32
N ALA A 126 -38.76 -18.61 -3.14
CA ALA A 126 -37.44 -18.15 -3.58
C ALA A 126 -36.54 -17.79 -2.39
N ASP A 127 -37.07 -17.10 -1.37
CA ASP A 127 -36.32 -16.77 -0.15
C ASP A 127 -35.85 -18.02 0.60
N GLN A 128 -36.69 -19.04 0.75
CA GLN A 128 -36.29 -20.29 1.40
C GLN A 128 -35.21 -21.04 0.60
N SER A 129 -35.32 -21.07 -0.73
CA SER A 129 -34.31 -21.68 -1.60
C SER A 129 -32.96 -20.96 -1.50
N GLU A 130 -32.96 -19.62 -1.47
CA GLU A 130 -31.73 -18.82 -1.31
C GLU A 130 -31.08 -19.01 0.07
N ARG A 131 -31.88 -19.12 1.13
CA ARG A 131 -31.39 -19.42 2.48
C ARG A 131 -30.75 -20.81 2.58
N PHE A 132 -31.33 -21.81 1.92
CA PHE A 132 -30.69 -23.12 1.81
C PHE A 132 -29.36 -23.04 1.07
N LEU A 133 -29.29 -22.32 -0.05
CA LEU A 133 -28.04 -22.14 -0.79
C LEU A 133 -27.00 -21.37 0.05
N TRP A 134 -27.45 -20.43 0.87
CA TRP A 134 -26.60 -19.73 1.82
C TRP A 134 -25.99 -20.69 2.85
N ASP A 135 -26.81 -21.53 3.48
CA ASP A 135 -26.36 -22.55 4.44
C ASP A 135 -25.36 -23.52 3.80
N LEU A 136 -25.62 -23.95 2.57
CA LEU A 136 -24.72 -24.83 1.83
C LEU A 136 -23.37 -24.17 1.57
N ARG A 137 -23.35 -22.93 1.05
CA ARG A 137 -22.09 -22.21 0.77
C ARG A 137 -21.31 -21.88 2.04
N ARG A 138 -22.00 -21.52 3.13
CA ARG A 138 -21.36 -21.23 4.42
C ARG A 138 -20.69 -22.49 4.99
N LEU A 139 -21.37 -23.63 4.95
CA LEU A 139 -20.77 -24.90 5.39
C LEU A 139 -19.61 -25.34 4.50
N VAL A 140 -19.70 -25.16 3.18
CA VAL A 140 -18.57 -25.39 2.27
C VAL A 140 -17.35 -24.56 2.71
N ALA A 141 -17.52 -23.25 2.92
CA ALA A 141 -16.43 -22.38 3.33
C ALA A 141 -15.83 -22.74 4.69
N ASP A 142 -16.68 -23.12 5.66
CA ASP A 142 -16.24 -23.58 6.98
C ASP A 142 -15.42 -24.87 6.89
N ARG A 143 -15.91 -25.86 6.13
CA ARG A 143 -15.22 -27.15 5.93
C ARG A 143 -13.90 -26.98 5.18
N VAL A 144 -13.83 -26.10 4.18
CA VAL A 144 -12.56 -25.82 3.48
C VAL A 144 -11.52 -25.19 4.40
N GLY A 145 -11.93 -24.30 5.32
CA GLY A 145 -11.03 -23.81 6.37
C GLY A 145 -10.63 -24.92 7.36
N GLU A 146 -11.60 -25.59 7.96
CA GLU A 146 -11.37 -26.51 9.09
C GLU A 146 -10.72 -27.84 8.67
N ASP A 147 -11.13 -28.40 7.53
CA ASP A 147 -10.72 -29.73 7.09
C ASP A 147 -9.51 -29.71 6.17
N TYR A 148 -9.44 -28.78 5.22
CA TYR A 148 -8.26 -28.67 4.36
C TYR A 148 -7.12 -27.95 5.07
N VAL A 149 -7.29 -26.67 5.41
CA VAL A 149 -6.21 -25.92 6.09
C VAL A 149 -5.95 -26.50 7.47
N GLY A 150 -6.98 -26.64 8.30
CA GLY A 150 -6.85 -27.21 9.64
C GLY A 150 -6.38 -28.67 9.62
N GLY A 151 -6.72 -29.45 8.58
CA GLY A 151 -6.21 -30.81 8.39
C GLY A 151 -4.73 -30.86 8.04
N LEU A 152 -4.27 -30.02 7.10
CA LEU A 152 -2.86 -29.90 6.75
C LEU A 152 -2.03 -29.40 7.94
N ARG A 153 -2.51 -28.40 8.67
CA ARG A 153 -1.89 -27.90 9.91
C ARG A 153 -1.69 -29.05 10.91
N ASP A 154 -2.76 -29.80 11.17
CA ASP A 154 -2.70 -30.89 12.15
C ASP A 154 -1.82 -32.05 11.68
N ALA A 155 -1.69 -32.29 10.37
CA ALA A 155 -0.74 -33.25 9.81
C ALA A 155 0.72 -32.79 9.97
N CYS A 156 0.99 -31.48 9.99
CA CYS A 156 2.33 -30.94 10.22
C CYS A 156 2.81 -31.12 11.67
N LYS A 157 1.91 -30.97 12.66
CA LYS A 157 2.23 -30.93 14.10
C LYS A 157 3.05 -32.12 14.62
N PRO A 158 2.72 -33.40 14.32
CA PRO A 158 3.49 -34.56 14.79
C PRO A 158 4.95 -34.56 14.34
N HIS A 159 5.29 -33.77 13.31
CA HIS A 159 6.63 -33.69 12.73
C HIS A 159 7.38 -32.42 13.14
N GLY A 160 6.81 -31.58 14.03
CA GLY A 160 7.40 -30.30 14.41
C GLY A 160 7.48 -29.30 13.26
N LEU A 161 6.56 -29.42 12.30
CA LEU A 161 6.42 -28.52 11.16
C LEU A 161 5.25 -27.55 11.40
N GLU A 162 5.34 -26.36 10.82
CA GLU A 162 4.28 -25.35 10.81
C GLU A 162 3.68 -25.25 9.40
N LEU A 163 2.37 -25.01 9.28
CA LEU A 163 1.72 -24.68 8.03
C LEU A 163 1.79 -23.17 7.77
N TRP A 164 2.47 -22.78 6.70
CA TRP A 164 2.41 -21.44 6.11
C TRP A 164 1.39 -21.45 4.97
N LEU A 165 0.45 -20.51 5.00
CA LEU A 165 -0.68 -20.45 4.09
C LEU A 165 -0.83 -19.06 3.47
N GLU A 166 -0.98 -18.99 2.16
CA GLU A 166 -1.58 -17.83 1.51
C GLU A 166 -3.09 -17.87 1.66
N ASN A 167 -3.67 -16.93 2.43
CA ASN A 167 -5.03 -17.08 2.92
C ASN A 167 -6.13 -16.58 1.97
N TYR A 168 -5.80 -16.46 0.71
CA TYR A 168 -6.65 -15.94 -0.35
C TYR A 168 -6.67 -16.93 -1.52
N GLY A 169 -7.58 -16.71 -2.47
CA GLY A 169 -7.65 -17.49 -3.69
C GLY A 169 -8.37 -16.80 -4.82
N HIS A 170 -8.07 -17.24 -6.03
CA HIS A 170 -8.68 -16.78 -7.27
C HIS A 170 -9.38 -17.96 -7.97
N TRP A 171 -10.06 -17.69 -9.09
CA TRP A 171 -10.61 -18.74 -9.98
C TRP A 171 -11.43 -19.86 -9.29
N GLY A 172 -12.36 -19.46 -8.42
CA GLY A 172 -13.33 -20.39 -7.80
C GLY A 172 -13.08 -20.71 -6.33
N PHE A 173 -12.29 -19.90 -5.61
CA PHE A 173 -12.12 -19.99 -4.16
C PHE A 173 -13.46 -20.13 -3.41
N PRO A 174 -13.70 -21.25 -2.71
CA PRO A 174 -14.97 -21.53 -2.05
C PRO A 174 -15.01 -21.07 -0.59
N GLY A 175 -13.96 -20.41 -0.10
CA GLY A 175 -13.76 -20.10 1.32
C GLY A 175 -14.17 -18.70 1.76
N GLU A 176 -13.88 -18.41 3.02
CA GLU A 176 -13.91 -17.08 3.65
C GLU A 176 -12.49 -16.77 4.15
N PHE A 177 -11.85 -15.76 3.58
CA PHE A 177 -10.41 -15.51 3.69
C PHE A 177 -9.86 -15.39 5.14
N LEU A 178 -10.65 -14.86 6.08
CA LEU A 178 -10.23 -14.74 7.48
C LEU A 178 -10.22 -16.09 8.16
N LYS A 179 -11.31 -16.87 8.12
CA LYS A 179 -11.34 -18.21 8.72
C LYS A 179 -10.37 -19.18 8.04
N TYR A 180 -10.31 -19.14 6.71
CA TYR A 180 -9.36 -19.94 5.94
C TYR A 180 -7.92 -19.67 6.41
N GLY A 181 -7.56 -18.39 6.54
CA GLY A 181 -6.28 -17.97 7.12
C GLY A 181 -6.11 -18.30 8.60
N GLY A 182 -7.17 -18.18 9.41
CA GLY A 182 -7.16 -18.44 10.85
C GLY A 182 -6.76 -19.87 11.19
N GLU A 183 -7.07 -20.83 10.32
CA GLU A 183 -6.77 -22.25 10.51
C GLU A 183 -5.30 -22.64 10.24
N SER A 184 -4.45 -21.77 9.70
CA SER A 184 -3.01 -22.06 9.54
C SER A 184 -2.20 -21.75 10.82
N ASP A 185 -0.90 -22.10 10.84
CA ASP A 185 0.03 -21.60 11.88
C ASP A 185 0.57 -20.21 11.50
N LEU A 186 1.00 -20.06 10.24
CA LEU A 186 1.56 -18.85 9.66
C LEU A 186 0.73 -18.42 8.45
N ILE A 187 0.67 -17.12 8.19
CA ILE A 187 -0.18 -16.55 7.14
C ILE A 187 0.63 -15.66 6.21
N GLY A 188 0.25 -15.67 4.92
CA GLY A 188 0.85 -14.93 3.84
C GLY A 188 -0.19 -14.21 2.99
N GLY A 189 0.11 -12.97 2.61
CA GLY A 189 -0.44 -12.35 1.41
C GLY A 189 0.53 -12.51 0.24
N GLU A 190 0.30 -11.75 -0.82
CA GLU A 190 1.21 -11.61 -1.96
C GLU A 190 1.14 -10.19 -2.46
N TYR A 191 2.20 -9.72 -3.11
CA TYR A 191 2.13 -8.55 -3.97
C TYR A 191 3.14 -8.60 -5.10
N TRP A 192 2.75 -7.97 -6.22
CA TRP A 192 3.61 -7.84 -7.38
C TRP A 192 4.40 -6.52 -7.34
N VAL A 193 5.55 -6.51 -8.03
CA VAL A 193 6.43 -5.33 -8.11
C VAL A 193 5.71 -4.11 -8.69
N THR A 194 4.80 -4.33 -9.65
CA THR A 194 4.07 -3.28 -10.38
C THR A 194 2.57 -3.49 -10.33
N GLY A 195 1.81 -2.41 -10.54
CA GLY A 195 0.35 -2.43 -10.53
C GLY A 195 -0.25 -2.58 -9.13
N ASP A 196 -1.52 -3.00 -9.09
CA ASP A 196 -2.32 -3.03 -7.87
C ASP A 196 -2.49 -4.44 -7.28
N LEU A 197 -1.89 -5.47 -7.89
CA LEU A 197 -1.92 -6.85 -7.40
C LEU A 197 -1.27 -6.95 -6.02
N GLY A 198 -2.01 -7.47 -5.06
CA GLY A 198 -1.64 -7.53 -3.64
C GLY A 198 -2.45 -6.59 -2.74
N SER A 199 -3.21 -5.64 -3.30
CA SER A 199 -3.98 -4.67 -2.50
C SER A 199 -5.07 -5.33 -1.64
N ILE A 200 -5.57 -6.49 -2.05
CA ILE A 200 -6.53 -7.27 -1.29
C ILE A 200 -5.78 -8.27 -0.40
N GLU A 201 -4.83 -8.99 -0.97
CA GLU A 201 -4.11 -10.11 -0.39
C GLU A 201 -3.30 -9.70 0.85
N CYS A 202 -2.56 -8.59 0.77
CA CYS A 202 -1.78 -8.10 1.90
C CYS A 202 -2.67 -7.68 3.07
N ARG A 203 -3.79 -6.97 2.79
CA ARG A 203 -4.74 -6.55 3.82
C ARG A 203 -5.55 -7.71 4.39
N ALA A 204 -5.86 -8.71 3.56
CA ALA A 204 -6.52 -9.94 3.96
C ALA A 204 -5.64 -10.72 4.95
N ALA A 205 -4.36 -10.87 4.65
CA ALA A 205 -3.39 -11.53 5.52
C ALA A 205 -3.18 -10.78 6.83
N SER A 206 -3.00 -9.45 6.78
CA SER A 206 -2.78 -8.64 7.99
C SER A 206 -4.01 -8.59 8.89
N SER A 207 -5.22 -8.47 8.32
CA SER A 207 -6.47 -8.53 9.09
C SER A 207 -6.64 -9.88 9.78
N ALA A 208 -6.46 -10.98 9.03
CA ALA A 208 -6.53 -12.33 9.58
C ALA A 208 -5.50 -12.54 10.69
N ALA A 209 -4.24 -12.16 10.47
CA ALA A 209 -3.20 -12.28 11.49
C ALA A 209 -3.57 -11.54 12.78
N ASN A 210 -4.02 -10.29 12.67
CA ASN A 210 -4.36 -9.46 13.81
C ASN A 210 -5.51 -10.05 14.64
N ILE A 211 -6.60 -10.47 14.00
CA ILE A 211 -7.78 -10.97 14.72
C ILE A 211 -7.59 -12.38 15.30
N TYR A 212 -6.66 -13.17 14.75
CA TYR A 212 -6.30 -14.51 15.26
C TYR A 212 -5.08 -14.53 16.17
N GLY A 213 -4.40 -13.39 16.39
CA GLY A 213 -3.25 -13.28 17.30
C GLY A 213 -1.94 -13.80 16.72
N LYS A 214 -1.79 -13.76 15.39
CA LYS A 214 -0.56 -14.23 14.70
C LYS A 214 0.45 -13.08 14.59
N PRO A 215 1.67 -13.23 15.13
CA PRO A 215 2.67 -12.15 15.14
C PRO A 215 3.34 -11.93 13.78
N PHE A 216 3.38 -12.97 12.94
CA PHE A 216 4.01 -12.92 11.61
C PHE A 216 2.94 -12.82 10.52
N VAL A 217 3.08 -11.79 9.68
CA VAL A 217 2.30 -11.57 8.46
C VAL A 217 3.28 -11.58 7.31
N SER A 218 3.31 -12.70 6.59
CA SER A 218 4.20 -12.84 5.44
C SER A 218 3.60 -12.21 4.19
N ALA A 219 4.44 -11.92 3.20
CA ALA A 219 3.99 -11.82 1.82
C ALA A 219 4.93 -12.59 0.90
N GLU A 220 4.38 -13.31 -0.08
CA GLU A 220 5.10 -13.54 -1.32
C GLU A 220 5.39 -12.17 -1.95
N ALA A 221 6.67 -11.83 -1.99
CA ALA A 221 7.12 -10.46 -2.19
C ALA A 221 7.88 -10.32 -3.50
N PHE A 222 7.50 -9.31 -4.29
CA PHE A 222 8.17 -8.91 -5.52
C PHE A 222 8.03 -9.89 -6.68
N THR A 223 6.90 -10.58 -6.78
CA THR A 223 6.51 -11.28 -8.00
C THR A 223 6.43 -10.28 -9.14
N GLY A 224 7.07 -10.56 -10.28
CA GLY A 224 7.26 -9.48 -11.25
C GLY A 224 7.69 -9.91 -12.64
N GLY A 225 7.80 -8.91 -13.49
CA GLY A 225 8.28 -8.99 -14.87
C GLY A 225 8.10 -7.63 -15.55
N PRO A 226 8.61 -7.43 -16.78
CA PRO A 226 9.49 -8.32 -17.55
C PRO A 226 10.84 -8.59 -16.89
N ALA A 227 11.53 -9.64 -17.36
CA ALA A 227 12.76 -10.13 -16.73
C ALA A 227 13.90 -9.09 -16.70
N PHE A 228 14.69 -9.12 -15.63
CA PHE A 228 15.91 -8.31 -15.43
C PHE A 228 15.69 -6.80 -15.47
N GLN A 229 14.51 -6.33 -15.06
CA GLN A 229 14.20 -4.89 -14.96
C GLN A 229 14.32 -4.32 -13.55
N ASN A 230 14.39 -5.17 -12.52
CA ASN A 230 14.30 -4.75 -11.14
C ASN A 230 15.66 -4.84 -10.42
N ALA A 231 15.99 -3.78 -9.67
CA ALA A 231 17.01 -3.77 -8.64
C ALA A 231 16.38 -3.31 -7.31
N PRO A 232 17.08 -3.40 -6.16
CA PRO A 232 16.54 -3.00 -4.86
C PRO A 232 15.90 -1.61 -4.82
N ARG A 233 16.38 -0.67 -5.64
CA ARG A 233 15.81 0.68 -5.78
C ARG A 233 14.37 0.64 -6.26
N GLU A 234 14.07 -0.12 -7.32
CA GLU A 234 12.73 -0.27 -7.91
C GLU A 234 11.79 -1.05 -6.98
N LEU A 235 12.35 -1.99 -6.19
CA LEU A 235 11.58 -2.79 -5.25
C LEU A 235 11.17 -2.00 -3.99
N LYS A 236 11.94 -0.97 -3.60
CA LYS A 236 11.80 -0.32 -2.29
C LYS A 236 10.40 0.26 -2.05
N SER A 237 9.90 1.11 -2.96
CA SER A 237 8.61 1.80 -2.76
C SER A 237 7.45 0.81 -2.61
N ARG A 238 7.42 -0.24 -3.44
CA ARG A 238 6.39 -1.29 -3.35
C ARG A 238 6.49 -2.11 -2.07
N GLY A 239 7.71 -2.46 -1.65
CA GLY A 239 7.93 -3.13 -0.36
C GLY A 239 7.46 -2.28 0.82
N ASP A 240 7.73 -0.97 0.79
CA ASP A 240 7.33 -0.03 1.84
C ASP A 240 5.81 0.15 1.91
N TRP A 241 5.15 0.18 0.75
CA TRP A 241 3.69 0.13 0.69
C TRP A 241 3.15 -1.15 1.35
N SER A 242 3.73 -2.33 1.08
CA SER A 242 3.27 -3.58 1.69
C SER A 242 3.42 -3.59 3.22
N PHE A 243 4.48 -2.96 3.75
CA PHE A 243 4.62 -2.75 5.19
C PHE A 243 3.48 -1.87 5.75
N SER A 244 3.04 -0.85 5.01
CA SER A 244 1.88 -0.03 5.40
C SER A 244 0.56 -0.81 5.38
N GLU A 245 0.46 -1.87 4.57
CA GLU A 245 -0.67 -2.80 4.58
C GLU A 245 -0.64 -3.83 5.72
N GLY A 246 0.42 -3.80 6.54
CA GLY A 246 0.57 -4.64 7.73
C GLY A 246 1.43 -5.88 7.54
N ILE A 247 2.08 -6.05 6.38
CA ILE A 247 3.10 -7.09 6.18
C ILE A 247 4.29 -6.81 7.11
N ASN A 248 4.90 -7.86 7.67
CA ASN A 248 6.08 -7.71 8.52
C ASN A 248 7.12 -8.83 8.34
N HIS A 249 6.98 -9.65 7.29
CA HIS A 249 7.92 -10.69 6.92
C HIS A 249 7.83 -10.92 5.40
N PHE A 250 8.96 -10.99 4.69
CA PHE A 250 8.96 -11.20 3.23
C PHE A 250 9.45 -12.60 2.87
N VAL A 251 8.73 -13.23 1.95
CA VAL A 251 9.16 -14.42 1.21
C VAL A 251 9.50 -13.94 -0.20
N LEU A 252 10.79 -13.78 -0.50
CA LEU A 252 11.23 -13.14 -1.74
C LEU A 252 10.97 -14.05 -2.96
N HIS A 253 10.07 -13.62 -3.83
CA HIS A 253 9.75 -14.27 -5.09
C HIS A 253 10.66 -13.70 -6.20
N VAL A 254 11.58 -14.47 -6.81
CA VAL A 254 11.91 -15.87 -6.51
C VAL A 254 13.41 -16.12 -6.62
N TYR A 255 13.94 -16.93 -5.69
CA TYR A 255 15.29 -17.47 -5.83
C TYR A 255 15.28 -18.70 -6.73
N ILE A 256 15.62 -18.52 -8.00
CA ILE A 256 15.73 -19.61 -8.97
C ILE A 256 17.09 -20.30 -8.81
N GLN A 257 17.08 -21.62 -8.63
CA GLN A 257 18.29 -22.42 -8.52
C GLN A 257 19.16 -22.31 -9.81
N GLN A 258 20.46 -22.03 -9.63
CA GLN A 258 21.43 -21.90 -10.72
C GLN A 258 22.45 -23.05 -10.69
N PRO A 259 22.25 -24.13 -11.48
CA PRO A 259 23.10 -25.33 -11.42
C PRO A 259 24.44 -25.20 -12.14
N ALA A 260 24.58 -24.25 -13.08
CA ALA A 260 25.83 -23.97 -13.77
C ALA A 260 26.52 -22.77 -13.13
N GLU A 261 27.85 -22.76 -13.06
CA GLU A 261 28.65 -21.64 -12.55
C GLU A 261 28.95 -20.59 -13.63
N ASP A 262 29.08 -21.03 -14.88
CA ASP A 262 29.63 -20.25 -15.99
C ASP A 262 28.57 -19.76 -17.00
N LYS A 263 27.29 -20.02 -16.72
CA LYS A 263 26.17 -19.57 -17.56
C LYS A 263 25.47 -18.38 -16.94
N LEU A 264 25.74 -17.19 -17.48
CA LEU A 264 25.11 -15.93 -17.10
C LEU A 264 24.06 -15.49 -18.14
N PRO A 265 22.93 -14.88 -17.74
CA PRO A 265 22.49 -14.63 -16.36
C PRO A 265 21.91 -15.88 -15.67
N GLY A 266 21.94 -17.04 -16.32
CA GLY A 266 21.49 -18.31 -15.78
C GLY A 266 20.09 -18.72 -16.24
N ILE A 267 19.49 -19.64 -15.50
CA ILE A 267 18.11 -20.09 -15.71
C ILE A 267 17.16 -19.00 -15.20
N ASN A 268 16.13 -18.70 -15.97
CA ASN A 268 15.04 -17.84 -15.52
C ASN A 268 13.68 -18.55 -15.63
N ALA A 269 12.74 -18.14 -14.79
CA ALA A 269 11.34 -18.52 -14.84
C ALA A 269 10.57 -17.50 -15.69
N TRP A 270 9.30 -17.78 -15.98
CA TRP A 270 8.43 -16.81 -16.65
C TRP A 270 7.96 -15.68 -15.71
N PHE A 271 8.29 -15.75 -14.42
CA PHE A 271 8.12 -14.70 -13.41
C PHE A 271 9.46 -14.39 -12.74
N GLY A 272 9.71 -13.11 -12.47
CA GLY A 272 10.72 -12.62 -11.55
C GLY A 272 10.14 -12.42 -10.14
N THR A 273 10.82 -11.74 -9.23
CA THR A 273 12.10 -11.04 -9.41
C THR A 273 13.25 -12.03 -9.54
N GLU A 274 14.24 -11.73 -10.40
CA GLU A 274 15.44 -12.57 -10.57
C GLU A 274 16.40 -12.49 -9.37
N PHE A 275 15.92 -12.79 -8.16
CA PHE A 275 16.70 -12.75 -6.91
C PHE A 275 17.57 -14.01 -6.77
N ASN A 276 18.59 -14.14 -7.59
CA ASN A 276 19.51 -15.27 -7.57
C ASN A 276 20.98 -14.81 -7.67
N ARG A 277 21.92 -15.72 -7.36
CA ARG A 277 23.37 -15.43 -7.30
C ARG A 277 24.02 -14.90 -8.57
N HIS A 278 23.38 -15.06 -9.74
CA HIS A 278 23.90 -14.53 -11.01
C HIS A 278 23.38 -13.15 -11.36
N ASN A 279 22.43 -12.60 -10.57
CA ASN A 279 21.99 -11.23 -10.76
C ASN A 279 23.12 -10.25 -10.39
N THR A 280 23.26 -9.17 -11.15
CA THR A 280 24.39 -8.23 -11.06
C THR A 280 24.51 -7.55 -9.70
N TRP A 281 23.39 -7.38 -9.00
CA TRP A 281 23.30 -6.74 -7.68
C TRP A 281 23.25 -7.74 -6.50
N PHE A 282 23.22 -9.05 -6.74
CA PHE A 282 22.99 -10.04 -5.67
C PHE A 282 24.05 -9.96 -4.56
N GLU A 283 25.34 -9.97 -4.93
CA GLU A 283 26.47 -9.89 -3.99
C GLU A 283 26.60 -8.52 -3.31
N ASP A 284 25.92 -7.49 -3.83
CA ASP A 284 25.88 -6.15 -3.26
C ASP A 284 24.57 -5.87 -2.49
N SER A 285 23.67 -6.86 -2.40
CA SER A 285 22.32 -6.70 -1.85
C SER A 285 22.28 -6.60 -0.32
N LYS A 286 23.42 -6.72 0.37
CA LYS A 286 23.50 -6.73 1.84
C LYS A 286 22.80 -5.54 2.49
N SER A 287 22.97 -4.33 1.97
CA SER A 287 22.33 -3.12 2.54
C SER A 287 20.81 -3.18 2.43
N TRP A 288 20.29 -3.68 1.32
CA TRP A 288 18.87 -3.91 1.12
C TRP A 288 18.33 -5.02 2.02
N VAL A 289 19.06 -6.14 2.17
CA VAL A 289 18.70 -7.20 3.11
C VAL A 289 18.73 -6.72 4.56
N ASP A 290 19.71 -5.88 4.93
CA ASP A 290 19.78 -5.25 6.25
C ASP A 290 18.62 -4.28 6.49
N TYR A 291 18.19 -3.55 5.45
CA TYR A 291 16.97 -2.74 5.49
C TYR A 291 15.74 -3.60 5.77
N LEU A 292 15.51 -4.64 4.96
CA LEU A 292 14.37 -5.53 5.10
C LEU A 292 14.30 -6.18 6.48
N ARG A 293 15.42 -6.73 6.99
CA ARG A 293 15.43 -7.41 8.29
C ARG A 293 15.16 -6.45 9.46
N ARG A 294 15.68 -5.21 9.41
CA ARG A 294 15.43 -4.20 10.46
C ARG A 294 13.98 -3.76 10.45
N SER A 295 13.42 -3.52 9.26
CA SER A 295 12.01 -3.17 9.08
C SER A 295 11.09 -4.29 9.56
N CYS A 296 11.32 -5.53 9.13
CA CYS A 296 10.55 -6.70 9.58
C CYS A 296 10.60 -6.86 11.10
N TRP A 297 11.79 -6.73 11.71
CA TRP A 297 11.93 -6.86 13.16
C TRP A 297 11.12 -5.79 13.93
N LEU A 298 11.22 -4.52 13.53
CA LEU A 298 10.44 -3.43 14.15
C LEU A 298 8.94 -3.63 13.95
N LEU A 299 8.53 -4.07 12.76
CA LEU A 299 7.13 -4.32 12.41
C LEU A 299 6.57 -5.63 13.00
N GLN A 300 7.36 -6.40 13.74
CA GLN A 300 6.91 -7.58 14.50
C GLN A 300 6.74 -7.27 16.00
N GLN A 301 7.13 -6.09 16.48
CA GLN A 301 7.03 -5.74 17.89
C GLN A 301 5.58 -5.43 18.27
N GLY A 302 5.12 -5.99 19.40
CA GLY A 302 3.77 -5.76 19.93
C GLY A 302 2.64 -5.98 18.91
N HIS A 303 1.59 -5.16 18.98
CA HIS A 303 0.40 -5.28 18.13
C HIS A 303 0.25 -4.06 17.22
N ARG A 304 -0.46 -4.21 16.09
CA ARG A 304 -0.86 -3.06 15.28
C ARG A 304 -1.83 -2.17 16.05
N ALA A 305 -1.70 -0.87 15.90
CA ALA A 305 -2.64 0.11 16.41
C ALA A 305 -3.63 0.45 15.29
N VAL A 306 -4.88 0.03 15.46
CA VAL A 306 -5.95 0.13 14.46
C VAL A 306 -7.22 0.61 15.17
N ASP A 307 -7.90 1.61 14.61
CA ASP A 307 -9.04 2.23 15.29
C ASP A 307 -10.37 1.51 14.97
N VAL A 308 -10.45 0.82 13.83
CA VAL A 308 -11.73 0.30 13.29
C VAL A 308 -11.64 -1.18 12.94
N ALA A 309 -12.67 -1.94 13.32
CA ALA A 309 -12.91 -3.29 12.83
C ALA A 309 -14.12 -3.30 11.90
N TYR A 310 -13.94 -3.71 10.64
CA TYR A 310 -15.03 -3.88 9.68
C TYR A 310 -15.51 -5.33 9.68
N PHE A 311 -16.74 -5.56 10.15
CA PHE A 311 -17.35 -6.88 10.06
C PHE A 311 -17.65 -7.22 8.60
N ILE A 312 -17.08 -8.31 8.12
CA ILE A 312 -17.27 -8.72 6.72
C ILE A 312 -18.67 -9.28 6.44
N GLY A 313 -19.54 -9.45 7.43
CA GLY A 313 -20.79 -10.22 7.27
C GLY A 313 -20.54 -11.73 7.29
N ASP A 314 -21.60 -12.52 7.16
CA ASP A 314 -21.49 -14.00 7.24
C ASP A 314 -21.55 -14.71 5.88
N ASP A 315 -21.73 -13.97 4.79
CA ASP A 315 -21.81 -14.53 3.44
C ASP A 315 -20.53 -15.24 3.01
N ALA A 316 -20.69 -16.31 2.24
CA ALA A 316 -19.61 -17.06 1.62
C ALA A 316 -19.97 -17.48 0.18
N PRO A 317 -18.97 -17.61 -0.73
CA PRO A 317 -17.54 -17.34 -0.52
C PRO A 317 -17.22 -15.85 -0.36
N LYS A 318 -16.08 -15.53 0.26
CA LYS A 318 -15.68 -14.15 0.52
C LYS A 318 -14.16 -13.98 0.51
N MET A 319 -13.69 -13.06 -0.33
CA MET A 319 -12.27 -12.74 -0.52
C MET A 319 -11.84 -11.43 0.15
N THR A 320 -12.80 -10.54 0.44
CA THR A 320 -12.54 -9.27 1.12
C THR A 320 -13.81 -8.73 1.77
N GLY A 321 -13.66 -7.74 2.64
CA GLY A 321 -14.76 -6.96 3.21
C GLY A 321 -15.02 -5.65 2.46
N THR A 322 -16.04 -4.92 2.88
CA THR A 322 -16.29 -3.54 2.41
C THR A 322 -15.87 -2.54 3.47
N ARG A 323 -15.36 -1.39 3.03
CA ARG A 323 -15.03 -0.25 3.90
C ARG A 323 -16.12 0.81 3.79
N GLN A 324 -17.31 0.45 4.25
CA GLN A 324 -18.47 1.35 4.28
C GLN A 324 -18.99 1.50 5.70
N PRO A 325 -19.04 2.73 6.26
CA PRO A 325 -18.59 3.99 5.65
C PRO A 325 -17.07 4.02 5.46
N ALA A 326 -16.60 4.92 4.58
CA ALA A 326 -15.18 5.10 4.30
C ALA A 326 -14.36 5.42 5.56
N LEU A 327 -13.13 4.91 5.61
CA LEU A 327 -12.20 5.20 6.70
C LEU A 327 -11.61 6.61 6.51
N PRO A 328 -11.70 7.51 7.52
CA PRO A 328 -11.12 8.83 7.41
C PRO A 328 -9.59 8.76 7.30
N PRO A 329 -8.94 9.71 6.58
CA PRO A 329 -7.49 9.76 6.47
C PRO A 329 -6.80 9.77 7.85
N GLY A 330 -5.66 9.07 7.94
CA GLY A 330 -4.86 9.03 9.16
C GLY A 330 -5.31 8.00 10.20
N HIS A 331 -6.26 7.14 9.86
CA HIS A 331 -6.67 5.98 10.66
C HIS A 331 -6.39 4.67 9.90
N ASP A 332 -6.33 3.57 10.65
CA ASP A 332 -6.11 2.22 10.12
C ASP A 332 -7.18 1.24 10.63
N PHE A 333 -7.32 0.10 9.96
CA PHE A 333 -8.41 -0.85 10.17
C PHE A 333 -8.00 -2.31 9.97
N ASP A 334 -8.83 -3.20 10.50
CA ASP A 334 -8.84 -4.63 10.15
C ASP A 334 -10.24 -5.07 9.70
N TYR A 335 -10.29 -6.13 8.90
CA TYR A 335 -11.51 -6.93 8.74
C TYR A 335 -11.66 -7.94 9.88
N ILE A 336 -12.90 -8.18 10.31
CA ILE A 336 -13.25 -9.17 11.35
C ILE A 336 -14.40 -10.06 10.86
N ASN A 337 -14.41 -11.36 11.21
CA ASN A 337 -15.48 -12.30 10.88
C ASN A 337 -16.37 -12.63 12.08
N GLY A 338 -17.49 -13.32 11.81
CA GLY A 338 -18.46 -13.69 12.83
C GLY A 338 -17.86 -14.63 13.88
N GLU A 339 -16.94 -15.50 13.49
CA GLU A 339 -16.26 -16.42 14.41
C GLU A 339 -15.48 -15.67 15.50
N VAL A 340 -14.66 -14.69 15.13
CA VAL A 340 -13.87 -13.90 16.08
C VAL A 340 -14.78 -13.04 16.95
N ILE A 341 -15.84 -12.43 16.37
CA ILE A 341 -16.84 -11.68 17.15
C ILE A 341 -17.46 -12.58 18.23
N LEU A 342 -17.86 -13.79 17.87
CA LEU A 342 -18.50 -14.75 18.77
C LEU A 342 -17.54 -15.27 19.86
N LYS A 343 -16.32 -15.65 19.47
CA LYS A 343 -15.42 -16.45 20.33
C LYS A 343 -14.34 -15.65 21.05
N ARG A 344 -13.90 -14.51 20.51
CA ARG A 344 -12.68 -13.82 20.97
C ARG A 344 -12.90 -12.36 21.36
N LEU A 345 -13.82 -11.66 20.69
CA LEU A 345 -14.00 -10.23 20.90
C LEU A 345 -14.64 -9.93 22.26
N THR A 346 -14.02 -9.05 23.02
CA THR A 346 -14.49 -8.60 24.35
C THR A 346 -14.45 -7.07 24.43
N VAL A 347 -14.98 -6.48 25.52
CA VAL A 347 -14.87 -5.05 25.77
C VAL A 347 -13.99 -4.79 26.99
N LYS A 348 -12.99 -3.92 26.84
CA LYS A 348 -12.12 -3.45 27.92
C LYS A 348 -11.95 -1.93 27.79
N ASN A 349 -12.29 -1.19 28.85
CA ASN A 349 -12.21 0.28 28.88
C ASN A 349 -12.94 0.97 27.70
N GLY A 350 -14.08 0.41 27.27
CA GLY A 350 -14.85 0.91 26.14
C GLY A 350 -14.29 0.56 24.76
N LEU A 351 -13.14 -0.15 24.69
CA LEU A 351 -12.55 -0.65 23.45
C LEU A 351 -12.89 -2.11 23.22
N LEU A 352 -13.05 -2.49 21.95
CA LEU A 352 -13.24 -3.86 21.50
C LEU A 352 -11.87 -4.55 21.45
N GLN A 353 -11.61 -5.49 22.35
CA GLN A 353 -10.29 -6.10 22.55
C GLN A 353 -10.24 -7.54 22.01
N ILE A 354 -9.20 -7.83 21.21
CA ILE A 354 -8.71 -9.19 20.96
C ILE A 354 -7.66 -9.51 22.04
N PRO A 355 -7.76 -10.61 22.82
CA PRO A 355 -6.92 -10.86 24.00
C PRO A 355 -5.40 -10.74 23.78
N ASP A 356 -4.94 -11.19 22.61
CA ASP A 356 -3.56 -11.34 22.14
C ASP A 356 -3.35 -10.61 20.80
N GLY A 357 -4.18 -9.60 20.55
CA GLY A 357 -4.19 -8.83 19.31
C GLY A 357 -4.50 -7.35 19.55
N PRO A 358 -4.90 -6.62 18.51
CA PRO A 358 -5.23 -5.20 18.62
C PRO A 358 -6.52 -4.97 19.41
N SER A 359 -6.76 -3.70 19.72
CA SER A 359 -8.02 -3.19 20.25
C SER A 359 -8.61 -2.15 19.31
N TYR A 360 -9.92 -2.17 19.10
CA TYR A 360 -10.64 -1.27 18.20
C TYR A 360 -11.55 -0.32 18.97
N ARG A 361 -11.77 0.88 18.41
CA ARG A 361 -12.70 1.88 18.96
C ARG A 361 -14.12 1.69 18.45
N VAL A 362 -14.27 1.24 17.21
CA VAL A 362 -15.57 1.09 16.55
C VAL A 362 -15.63 -0.23 15.78
N LEU A 363 -16.70 -0.99 15.99
CA LEU A 363 -17.08 -2.11 15.12
C LEU A 363 -18.07 -1.61 14.07
N ILE A 364 -17.74 -1.80 12.80
CA ILE A 364 -18.61 -1.46 11.67
C ILE A 364 -19.40 -2.69 11.24
N LEU A 365 -20.72 -2.56 11.14
CA LEU A 365 -21.59 -3.57 10.57
C LEU A 365 -21.81 -3.29 9.08
N PRO A 366 -21.79 -4.32 8.22
CA PRO A 366 -21.96 -4.13 6.79
C PRO A 366 -23.38 -3.65 6.45
N GLU A 367 -23.54 -3.01 5.29
CA GLU A 367 -24.84 -2.56 4.77
C GLU A 367 -25.68 -3.73 4.23
N LEU A 368 -26.03 -4.67 5.10
CA LEU A 368 -26.79 -5.87 4.76
C LEU A 368 -28.08 -5.95 5.60
N PRO A 369 -29.20 -6.38 5.02
CA PRO A 369 -30.43 -6.64 5.78
C PRO A 369 -30.32 -7.93 6.61
N THR A 370 -29.28 -8.74 6.42
CA THR A 370 -29.09 -10.06 7.01
C THR A 370 -28.01 -10.05 8.10
N MET A 371 -28.27 -10.75 9.20
CA MET A 371 -27.27 -11.10 10.21
C MET A 371 -27.74 -12.36 10.95
N ARG A 372 -26.81 -13.26 11.28
CA ARG A 372 -27.18 -14.44 12.09
C ARG A 372 -27.60 -14.03 13.51
N PRO A 373 -28.64 -14.65 14.10
CA PRO A 373 -29.13 -14.29 15.43
C PRO A 373 -28.05 -14.33 16.52
N GLU A 374 -27.16 -15.32 16.48
CA GLU A 374 -26.09 -15.46 17.46
C GLU A 374 -25.02 -14.36 17.37
N VAL A 375 -24.70 -13.90 16.16
CA VAL A 375 -23.78 -12.77 15.96
C VAL A 375 -24.41 -11.49 16.47
N LEU A 376 -25.69 -11.25 16.16
CA LEU A 376 -26.40 -10.06 16.63
C LEU A 376 -26.55 -10.04 18.16
N ARG A 377 -26.79 -11.21 18.78
CA ARG A 377 -26.80 -11.35 20.24
C ARG A 377 -25.45 -10.97 20.84
N LYS A 378 -24.36 -11.44 20.25
CA LYS A 378 -23.01 -11.07 20.69
C LYS A 378 -22.71 -9.59 20.51
N VAL A 379 -23.12 -8.98 19.39
CA VAL A 379 -23.03 -7.53 19.20
C VAL A 379 -23.81 -6.79 20.29
N SER A 380 -25.01 -7.26 20.65
CA SER A 380 -25.80 -6.69 21.74
C SER A 380 -25.07 -6.76 23.09
N GLU A 381 -24.44 -7.88 23.42
CA GLU A 381 -23.60 -8.02 24.62
C GLU A 381 -22.43 -7.03 24.62
N LEU A 382 -21.73 -6.89 23.50
CA LEU A 382 -20.59 -5.98 23.35
C LEU A 382 -21.02 -4.51 23.51
N VAL A 383 -22.13 -4.10 22.88
CA VAL A 383 -22.67 -2.75 23.06
C VAL A 383 -23.05 -2.52 24.52
N LYS A 384 -23.80 -3.44 25.14
CA LYS A 384 -24.19 -3.34 26.56
C LYS A 384 -22.96 -3.21 27.48
N ALA A 385 -21.86 -3.88 27.14
CA ALA A 385 -20.60 -3.83 27.89
C ALA A 385 -19.78 -2.55 27.69
N GLY A 386 -20.04 -1.74 26.66
CA GLY A 386 -19.32 -0.47 26.43
C GLY A 386 -18.86 -0.21 25.00
N ALA A 387 -19.08 -1.12 24.05
CA ALA A 387 -18.62 -0.94 22.68
C ALA A 387 -19.37 0.17 21.94
N THR A 388 -18.67 0.82 21.00
CA THR A 388 -19.29 1.64 19.95
C THR A 388 -19.45 0.80 18.69
N VAL A 389 -20.67 0.70 18.18
CA VAL A 389 -21.00 -0.02 16.94
C VAL A 389 -21.63 0.96 15.95
N LEU A 390 -21.23 0.91 14.69
CA LEU A 390 -21.78 1.74 13.61
C LEU A 390 -22.26 0.86 12.47
N GLY A 391 -23.52 0.98 12.10
CA GLY A 391 -24.08 0.30 10.93
C GLY A 391 -25.60 0.19 10.96
N PRO A 392 -26.21 -0.24 9.84
CA PRO A 392 -27.66 -0.31 9.72
C PRO A 392 -28.25 -1.47 10.53
N ARG A 393 -29.57 -1.37 10.76
CA ARG A 393 -30.34 -2.38 11.47
C ARG A 393 -30.55 -3.63 10.59
N PRO A 394 -30.11 -4.83 10.98
CA PRO A 394 -30.48 -6.06 10.29
C PRO A 394 -31.97 -6.37 10.52
N THR A 395 -32.59 -7.03 9.55
CA THR A 395 -34.04 -7.31 9.56
C THR A 395 -34.38 -8.80 9.55
N ARG A 396 -33.44 -9.65 9.16
CA ARG A 396 -33.64 -11.11 9.04
C ARG A 396 -32.34 -11.89 9.16
N SER A 397 -32.46 -13.21 9.32
CA SER A 397 -31.32 -14.14 9.19
C SER A 397 -31.03 -14.41 7.71
N PRO A 398 -29.78 -14.70 7.30
CA PRO A 398 -29.50 -15.23 5.96
C PRO A 398 -29.73 -16.75 5.85
N SER A 399 -29.85 -17.44 6.98
CA SER A 399 -29.93 -18.90 7.07
C SER A 399 -31.38 -19.41 7.03
N LEU A 400 -31.57 -20.67 6.61
CA LEU A 400 -32.84 -21.38 6.72
C LEU A 400 -32.99 -22.07 8.07
N GLN A 401 -31.89 -22.19 8.83
CA GLN A 401 -31.91 -22.69 10.20
C GLN A 401 -32.92 -21.92 11.05
N ASN A 402 -33.84 -22.68 11.66
CA ASN A 402 -34.92 -22.17 12.51
C ASN A 402 -35.83 -21.12 11.83
N TYR A 403 -35.94 -21.13 10.51
CA TYR A 403 -36.88 -20.25 9.82
C TYR A 403 -38.35 -20.68 10.07
N PRO A 404 -39.28 -19.74 10.35
CA PRO A 404 -39.13 -18.27 10.36
C PRO A 404 -38.76 -17.65 11.72
N GLN A 405 -38.59 -18.44 12.78
CA GLN A 405 -38.31 -17.94 14.13
C GLN A 405 -36.99 -17.16 14.22
N CYS A 406 -35.98 -17.53 13.43
CA CYS A 406 -34.72 -16.80 13.37
C CYS A 406 -34.89 -15.33 12.93
N ASP A 407 -35.84 -15.03 12.05
CA ASP A 407 -36.14 -13.65 11.62
C ASP A 407 -36.86 -12.86 12.72
N GLU A 408 -37.72 -13.52 13.50
CA GLU A 408 -38.35 -12.91 14.68
C GLU A 408 -37.30 -12.54 15.73
N GLU A 409 -36.36 -13.45 16.01
CA GLU A 409 -35.27 -13.18 16.95
C GLU A 409 -34.38 -12.02 16.49
N VAL A 410 -34.00 -11.98 15.21
CA VAL A 410 -33.25 -10.84 14.64
C VAL A 410 -34.02 -9.54 14.83
N ARG A 411 -35.32 -9.51 14.52
CA ARG A 411 -36.15 -8.31 14.69
C ARG A 411 -36.26 -7.87 16.16
N GLN A 412 -36.36 -8.81 17.10
CA GLN A 412 -36.39 -8.52 18.53
C GLN A 412 -35.08 -7.91 19.04
N LEU A 413 -33.95 -8.55 18.74
CA LEU A 413 -32.61 -8.05 19.11
C LEU A 413 -32.31 -6.71 18.43
N ALA A 414 -32.73 -6.54 17.17
CA ALA A 414 -32.60 -5.30 16.45
C ALA A 414 -33.44 -4.17 17.07
N ALA A 415 -34.66 -4.46 17.53
CA ALA A 415 -35.47 -3.51 18.28
C ALA A 415 -34.85 -3.16 19.63
N GLU A 416 -34.20 -4.11 20.32
CA GLU A 416 -33.45 -3.83 21.55
C GLU A 416 -32.30 -2.84 21.34
N LEU A 417 -31.61 -2.90 20.20
CA LEU A 417 -30.44 -2.07 19.92
C LEU A 417 -30.79 -0.74 19.24
N TRP A 418 -31.46 -0.77 18.10
CA TRP A 418 -31.79 0.44 17.33
C TRP A 418 -33.12 1.09 17.77
N GLY A 419 -33.96 0.38 18.52
CA GLY A 419 -35.30 0.84 18.86
C GLY A 419 -36.33 0.57 17.75
N THR A 420 -37.57 1.00 17.99
CA THR A 420 -38.72 0.78 17.09
C THR A 420 -39.11 2.01 16.26
N GLY A 421 -38.34 3.10 16.35
CA GLY A 421 -38.58 4.34 15.62
C GLY A 421 -38.24 4.25 14.12
N ASN A 422 -38.51 5.32 13.38
CA ASN A 422 -38.06 5.46 12.00
C ASN A 422 -36.52 5.60 11.96
N LEU A 423 -35.84 4.74 11.19
CA LEU A 423 -34.39 4.70 11.02
C LEU A 423 -33.92 5.18 9.63
N ASP A 424 -34.79 5.79 8.83
CA ASP A 424 -34.48 6.36 7.52
C ASP A 424 -33.54 7.58 7.63
N GLN A 425 -33.46 8.18 8.82
CA GLN A 425 -32.53 9.27 9.13
C GLN A 425 -31.38 8.76 10.00
N SER A 426 -30.24 9.43 9.90
CA SER A 426 -29.08 9.12 10.75
C SER A 426 -29.41 9.32 12.23
N GLY A 427 -28.81 8.50 13.08
CA GLY A 427 -29.08 8.54 14.51
C GLY A 427 -28.12 7.70 15.32
N GLU A 428 -28.29 7.78 16.63
CA GLU A 428 -27.59 6.94 17.58
C GLU A 428 -28.47 6.61 18.79
N ARG A 429 -28.14 5.52 19.47
CA ARG A 429 -28.79 5.10 20.69
C ARG A 429 -27.78 4.52 21.67
N LYS A 430 -27.81 5.03 22.90
CA LYS A 430 -27.05 4.47 24.01
C LYS A 430 -27.75 3.21 24.52
N VAL A 431 -27.01 2.11 24.65
CA VAL A 431 -27.52 0.84 25.17
C VAL A 431 -26.50 0.27 26.15
N GLY A 432 -26.90 0.11 27.41
CA GLY A 432 -25.97 -0.20 28.50
C GLY A 432 -24.87 0.87 28.60
N ASN A 433 -23.62 0.44 28.63
CA ASN A 433 -22.46 1.32 28.72
C ASN A 433 -21.95 1.81 27.35
N GLY A 434 -22.40 1.19 26.24
CA GLY A 434 -21.96 1.53 24.89
C GLY A 434 -23.03 2.22 24.08
N LYS A 435 -22.82 2.25 22.76
CA LYS A 435 -23.76 2.88 21.82
C LYS A 435 -23.77 2.20 20.45
N ILE A 436 -24.91 2.34 19.79
CA ILE A 436 -25.07 1.97 18.38
C ILE A 436 -25.46 3.22 17.57
N ALA A 437 -24.81 3.42 16.43
CA ALA A 437 -25.07 4.53 15.52
C ALA A 437 -25.38 4.00 14.10
N TRP A 438 -26.13 4.75 13.31
CA TRP A 438 -26.50 4.41 11.93
C TRP A 438 -26.63 5.66 11.06
N GLY A 439 -26.37 5.54 9.76
CA GLY A 439 -26.42 6.67 8.81
C GLY A 439 -25.39 7.77 9.08
N ARG A 440 -24.35 7.50 9.88
CA ARG A 440 -23.29 8.45 10.24
C ARG A 440 -21.98 8.08 9.57
N THR A 441 -21.12 9.07 9.37
CA THR A 441 -19.76 8.83 8.91
C THR A 441 -18.83 8.56 10.10
N LEU A 442 -17.67 7.95 9.84
CA LEU A 442 -16.66 7.71 10.88
C LEU A 442 -16.08 9.02 11.43
N GLU A 443 -15.94 10.06 10.61
CA GLU A 443 -15.48 11.38 11.05
C GLU A 443 -16.40 11.95 12.13
N GLN A 444 -17.71 11.80 11.98
CA GLN A 444 -18.68 12.26 12.97
C GLN A 444 -18.55 11.49 14.29
N VAL A 445 -18.37 10.17 14.21
CA VAL A 445 -18.18 9.32 15.40
C VAL A 445 -16.86 9.64 16.10
N PHE A 446 -15.78 9.86 15.35
CA PHE A 446 -14.46 10.21 15.89
C PHE A 446 -14.42 11.60 16.51
N ALA A 447 -15.12 12.58 15.91
CA ALA A 447 -15.24 13.92 16.48
C ALA A 447 -15.87 13.89 17.89
N GLU A 448 -16.91 13.08 18.10
CA GLU A 448 -17.54 12.91 19.43
C GLU A 448 -16.64 12.22 20.44
N GLN A 449 -15.76 11.33 19.97
CA GLN A 449 -14.75 10.68 20.79
C GLN A 449 -13.53 11.60 21.06
N ASN A 450 -13.51 12.81 20.51
CA ASN A 450 -12.34 13.71 20.47
C ASN A 450 -11.09 12.98 19.96
N LEU A 451 -11.28 12.10 18.96
CA LEU A 451 -10.24 11.26 18.44
C LEU A 451 -9.50 11.99 17.31
N ALA A 452 -8.27 12.41 17.59
CA ALA A 452 -7.37 12.87 16.54
C ALA A 452 -6.99 11.71 15.59
N PRO A 453 -6.66 11.99 14.32
CA PRO A 453 -5.99 11.03 13.44
C PRO A 453 -4.79 10.38 14.14
N ASP A 454 -4.54 9.10 13.86
CA ASP A 454 -3.37 8.40 14.41
C ASP A 454 -2.07 8.94 13.82
N PHE A 455 -2.11 9.22 12.51
CA PHE A 455 -1.04 9.86 11.77
C PHE A 455 -1.62 10.90 10.79
N GLN A 456 -0.95 12.04 10.65
CA GLN A 456 -1.31 13.05 9.66
C GLN A 456 -0.06 13.76 9.12
N SER A 457 -0.05 14.12 7.85
CA SER A 457 0.99 14.92 7.23
C SER A 457 0.39 15.87 6.19
N ASP A 458 1.10 16.96 5.88
CA ASP A 458 0.69 17.96 4.87
C ASP A 458 0.70 17.40 3.43
N THR A 459 1.28 16.21 3.25
CA THR A 459 1.40 15.51 1.98
C THR A 459 1.18 14.02 2.20
N PRO A 460 0.60 13.27 1.23
CA PRO A 460 0.37 11.85 1.41
C PRO A 460 1.66 11.06 1.65
N LEU A 461 1.69 10.31 2.74
CA LEU A 461 2.75 9.35 3.09
C LEU A 461 2.11 8.01 3.44
N HIS A 462 2.82 6.92 3.17
CA HIS A 462 2.43 5.62 3.69
C HIS A 462 2.81 5.52 5.16
N PHE A 463 1.94 4.94 5.98
CA PHE A 463 2.26 4.69 7.38
C PHE A 463 1.65 3.38 7.89
N THR A 464 2.27 2.82 8.93
CA THR A 464 1.60 1.88 9.84
C THR A 464 2.14 2.10 11.25
N HIS A 465 1.35 1.73 12.25
CA HIS A 465 1.64 1.98 13.65
C HIS A 465 1.57 0.68 14.46
N ARG A 466 2.59 0.44 15.28
CA ARG A 466 2.63 -0.64 16.26
C ARG A 466 2.79 -0.10 17.68
N HIS A 467 2.15 -0.78 18.62
CA HIS A 467 2.27 -0.52 20.04
C HIS A 467 2.88 -1.74 20.74
N SER A 468 3.99 -1.54 21.45
CA SER A 468 4.73 -2.60 22.15
C SER A 468 5.20 -2.09 23.51
N ASP A 469 4.69 -2.66 24.61
CA ASP A 469 5.13 -2.36 25.99
C ASP A 469 5.24 -0.85 26.30
N GLY A 470 4.22 -0.07 25.92
CA GLY A 470 4.22 1.38 26.14
C GLY A 470 5.08 2.18 25.15
N THR A 471 5.64 1.54 24.12
CA THR A 471 6.36 2.16 23.01
C THR A 471 5.46 2.22 21.78
N ASP A 472 5.36 3.39 21.15
CA ASP A 472 4.71 3.54 19.85
C ASP A 472 5.78 3.56 18.75
N ILE A 473 5.57 2.77 17.70
CA ILE A 473 6.48 2.60 16.57
C ILE A 473 5.70 2.89 15.29
N TYR A 474 5.96 4.05 14.68
CA TYR A 474 5.38 4.42 13.39
C TYR A 474 6.39 4.13 12.29
N PHE A 475 6.02 3.35 11.28
CA PHE A 475 6.73 3.33 10.01
C PHE A 475 6.12 4.42 9.12
N VAL A 476 6.96 5.27 8.51
CA VAL A 476 6.52 6.34 7.60
C VAL A 476 7.38 6.28 6.34
N ALA A 477 6.75 6.22 5.17
CA ALA A 477 7.43 6.10 3.89
C ALA A 477 6.94 7.13 2.87
N ASN A 478 7.89 7.73 2.16
CA ASN A 478 7.66 8.55 0.99
C ASN A 478 7.36 7.63 -0.21
N PRO A 479 6.15 7.67 -0.80
CA PRO A 479 5.84 6.84 -1.98
C PRO A 479 6.44 7.37 -3.28
N LYS A 480 6.98 8.59 -3.26
CA LYS A 480 7.34 9.34 -4.46
C LYS A 480 8.83 9.25 -4.77
N SER A 481 9.16 9.44 -6.05
CA SER A 481 10.53 9.52 -6.56
C SER A 481 11.17 10.90 -6.38
N GLU A 482 10.46 11.86 -5.77
CA GLU A 482 10.99 13.15 -5.32
C GLU A 482 11.12 13.24 -3.79
N ALA A 483 12.01 14.12 -3.32
CA ALA A 483 12.12 14.44 -1.90
C ALA A 483 10.88 15.20 -1.40
N ILE A 484 10.47 14.90 -0.17
CA ILE A 484 9.31 15.49 0.50
C ILE A 484 9.76 16.17 1.79
N SER A 485 9.22 17.35 2.07
CA SER A 485 9.30 18.01 3.37
C SER A 485 7.90 18.29 3.89
N THR A 486 7.60 17.82 5.10
CA THR A 486 6.28 17.93 5.73
C THR A 486 6.38 18.01 7.24
N THR A 487 5.35 18.50 7.91
CA THR A 487 5.18 18.30 9.35
C THR A 487 4.26 17.11 9.59
N ALA A 488 4.80 16.04 10.16
CA ALA A 488 4.03 14.86 10.54
C ALA A 488 3.49 14.99 11.97
N SER A 489 2.25 14.59 12.17
CA SER A 489 1.54 14.59 13.45
C SER A 489 1.24 13.15 13.86
N PHE A 490 1.59 12.78 15.08
CA PHE A 490 1.49 11.42 15.61
C PHE A 490 0.66 11.43 16.89
N ARG A 491 -0.31 10.52 17.03
CA ARG A 491 -1.09 10.35 18.26
C ARG A 491 -0.32 9.56 19.34
N ALA A 492 0.86 10.07 19.69
CA ALA A 492 1.83 9.41 20.57
C ALA A 492 1.90 10.02 22.00
N GLY A 493 0.88 10.78 22.40
CA GLY A 493 0.79 11.37 23.74
C GLY A 493 1.81 12.49 23.97
N SER A 494 2.61 12.38 25.04
CA SER A 494 3.61 13.39 25.43
C SER A 494 5.02 12.78 25.49
N ARG A 495 5.43 12.11 24.41
CA ARG A 495 6.70 11.39 24.29
C ARG A 495 7.67 12.10 23.34
N ALA A 496 8.97 11.90 23.56
CA ALA A 496 10.01 12.38 22.65
C ALA A 496 10.10 11.46 21.43
N PRO A 497 10.15 12.00 20.20
CA PRO A 497 10.40 11.22 18.99
C PRO A 497 11.88 10.79 18.88
N GLU A 498 12.11 9.57 18.42
CA GLU A 498 13.38 9.10 17.87
C GLU A 498 13.18 8.70 16.40
N LEU A 499 14.09 9.10 15.51
CA LEU A 499 14.08 8.72 14.10
C LEU A 499 15.09 7.58 13.89
N TRP A 500 14.57 6.39 13.61
CA TRP A 500 15.36 5.17 13.39
C TRP A 500 15.41 4.90 11.89
N GLN A 501 16.63 4.93 11.34
CA GLN A 501 16.89 4.81 9.91
C GLN A 501 17.13 3.33 9.57
N PRO A 502 16.16 2.64 8.95
CA PRO A 502 16.25 1.20 8.72
C PRO A 502 17.34 0.79 7.72
N ASP A 503 17.76 1.68 6.83
CA ASP A 503 18.83 1.43 5.85
C ASP A 503 20.22 1.34 6.50
N THR A 504 20.50 2.23 7.45
CA THR A 504 21.81 2.40 8.09
C THR A 504 21.86 1.84 9.51
N GLY A 505 20.71 1.69 10.18
CA GLY A 505 20.61 1.40 11.61
C GLY A 505 20.91 2.61 12.50
N ARG A 506 21.01 3.82 11.93
CA ARG A 506 21.25 5.05 12.69
C ARG A 506 20.00 5.43 13.48
N VAL A 507 20.17 5.78 14.75
CA VAL A 507 19.12 6.39 15.58
C VAL A 507 19.45 7.85 15.80
N GLU A 508 18.46 8.70 15.61
CA GLU A 508 18.55 10.13 15.79
C GLU A 508 17.46 10.62 16.74
N ARG A 509 17.79 11.63 17.55
CA ARG A 509 16.87 12.26 18.50
C ARG A 509 16.64 13.70 18.08
N PRO A 510 15.63 14.00 17.25
CA PRO A 510 15.37 15.38 16.84
C PRO A 510 14.99 16.24 18.05
N ALA A 511 15.61 17.41 18.17
CA ALA A 511 15.22 18.40 19.18
C ALA A 511 14.02 19.26 18.73
N VAL A 512 13.67 19.17 17.44
CA VAL A 512 12.59 19.96 16.82
C VAL A 512 11.31 19.14 16.81
N TYR A 513 10.44 19.39 17.77
CA TYR A 513 9.11 18.81 17.84
C TYR A 513 8.24 19.63 18.80
N ASP A 514 6.93 19.52 18.63
CA ASP A 514 5.95 20.16 19.50
C ASP A 514 4.90 19.15 19.99
N ILE A 515 4.21 19.49 21.07
CA ILE A 515 3.16 18.66 21.66
C ILE A 515 1.89 19.49 21.79
N ALA A 516 0.86 19.09 21.06
CA ALA A 516 -0.46 19.69 21.10
C ALA A 516 -1.47 18.65 21.64
N GLY A 517 -1.75 18.72 22.94
CA GLY A 517 -2.57 17.69 23.62
C GLY A 517 -1.87 16.33 23.61
N SER A 518 -2.47 15.33 22.97
CA SER A 518 -1.91 13.98 22.80
C SER A 518 -1.22 13.77 21.45
N VAL A 519 -1.00 14.84 20.68
CA VAL A 519 -0.40 14.79 19.34
C VAL A 519 1.00 15.38 19.39
N VAL A 520 1.99 14.60 18.93
CA VAL A 520 3.37 15.04 18.75
C VAL A 520 3.58 15.44 17.30
N ARG A 521 4.10 16.64 17.05
CA ARG A 521 4.35 17.17 15.70
C ARG A 521 5.85 17.21 15.42
N VAL A 522 6.27 16.57 14.34
CA VAL A 522 7.68 16.40 13.96
C VAL A 522 7.87 16.81 12.50
N PRO A 523 8.75 17.79 12.20
CA PRO A 523 9.14 18.10 10.83
C PRO A 523 9.96 16.94 10.27
N LEU A 524 9.52 16.39 9.14
CA LEU A 524 10.21 15.33 8.41
C LEU A 524 10.67 15.84 7.05
N VAL A 525 11.86 15.39 6.67
CA VAL A 525 12.41 15.53 5.33
C VAL A 525 12.80 14.14 4.89
N LEU A 526 12.11 13.62 3.87
CA LEU A 526 12.29 12.28 3.32
C LEU A 526 12.78 12.41 1.88
N GLU A 527 13.92 11.81 1.56
CA GLU A 527 14.45 11.69 0.20
C GLU A 527 13.54 10.81 -0.68
N PRO A 528 13.77 10.75 -2.01
CA PRO A 528 13.03 9.86 -2.91
C PRO A 528 12.92 8.42 -2.37
N ASN A 529 11.69 7.93 -2.24
CA ASN A 529 11.38 6.62 -1.70
C ASN A 529 11.96 6.34 -0.30
N GLU A 530 12.37 7.36 0.47
CA GLU A 530 12.92 7.16 1.83
C GLU A 530 11.81 6.76 2.81
N SER A 531 12.17 5.90 3.75
CA SER A 531 11.30 5.48 4.84
C SER A 531 12.05 5.54 6.17
N VAL A 532 11.33 5.86 7.24
CA VAL A 532 11.87 6.05 8.58
C VAL A 532 10.92 5.46 9.61
N PHE A 533 11.47 4.95 10.71
CA PHE A 533 10.70 4.62 11.89
C PHE A 533 10.72 5.79 12.87
N VAL A 534 9.56 6.29 13.28
CA VAL A 534 9.41 7.30 14.33
C VAL A 534 8.97 6.58 15.60
N VAL A 535 9.87 6.50 16.57
CA VAL A 535 9.71 5.70 17.80
C VAL A 535 9.49 6.63 18.99
N PHE A 536 8.46 6.35 19.78
CA PHE A 536 8.11 7.09 20.99
C PHE A 536 8.13 6.17 22.20
N ARG A 537 9.21 6.24 22.98
CA ARG A 537 9.41 5.43 24.21
C ARG A 537 9.71 6.25 25.45
N ASP A 538 10.41 7.36 25.27
CA ASP A 538 10.84 8.21 26.38
C ASP A 538 9.88 9.41 26.56
N PRO A 539 9.72 9.92 27.79
CA PRO A 539 8.99 11.15 28.03
C PRO A 539 9.56 12.32 27.21
N ALA A 540 8.70 13.24 26.80
CA ALA A 540 9.16 14.45 26.13
C ALA A 540 10.06 15.30 27.04
N ALA A 541 11.06 15.94 26.45
CA ALA A 541 11.83 16.99 27.10
C ALA A 541 10.94 18.18 27.52
N GLU A 542 11.42 18.91 28.53
CA GLU A 542 10.80 20.15 29.02
C GLU A 542 10.63 21.17 27.89
N PRO A 543 9.59 22.03 27.92
CA PRO A 543 9.30 22.98 26.83
C PRO A 543 10.51 23.85 26.43
N GLY A 544 11.37 24.19 27.38
CA GLY A 544 12.61 24.94 27.15
C GLY A 544 13.75 24.23 26.43
N GLN A 545 13.59 22.94 26.16
CA GLN A 545 14.52 22.10 25.41
C GLN A 545 13.93 21.62 24.08
N ARG A 546 12.62 21.84 23.87
CA ARG A 546 11.93 21.51 22.63
C ARG A 546 11.93 22.71 21.70
N VAL A 547 12.48 22.53 20.51
CA VAL A 547 12.51 23.58 19.48
C VAL A 547 11.24 23.48 18.65
N VAL A 548 10.55 24.61 18.46
CA VAL A 548 9.30 24.68 17.68
C VAL A 548 9.49 25.35 16.32
N SER A 549 10.49 26.22 16.19
CA SER A 549 10.87 26.79 14.90
C SER A 549 12.30 27.28 14.88
N VAL A 550 12.84 27.41 13.67
CA VAL A 550 14.13 28.06 13.42
C VAL A 550 13.93 29.05 12.28
N ASN A 551 14.38 30.29 12.48
CA ASN A 551 14.33 31.34 11.48
C ASN A 551 15.74 31.69 11.02
N SER A 552 15.88 32.13 9.77
CA SER A 552 17.08 32.76 9.21
C SER A 552 16.66 34.14 8.71
N GLY A 553 17.02 35.20 9.43
CA GLY A 553 16.39 36.52 9.25
C GLY A 553 14.87 36.44 9.49
N GLU A 554 14.08 36.98 8.55
CA GLU A 554 12.61 36.94 8.61
C GLU A 554 12.01 35.61 8.12
N ARG A 555 12.81 34.72 7.52
CA ARG A 555 12.35 33.47 6.93
C ARG A 555 12.37 32.32 7.93
N THR A 556 11.25 31.63 8.11
CA THR A 556 11.21 30.34 8.81
C THR A 556 11.83 29.23 7.96
N VAL A 557 12.86 28.56 8.49
CA VAL A 557 13.57 27.45 7.81
C VAL A 557 13.19 26.07 8.37
N LEU A 558 12.71 26.01 9.61
CA LEU A 558 12.11 24.82 10.23
C LEU A 558 10.92 25.23 11.09
N SER A 559 9.85 24.44 11.10
CA SER A 559 8.65 24.70 11.87
C SER A 559 7.95 23.40 12.23
N THR A 560 7.52 23.26 13.48
CA THR A 560 6.64 22.18 13.96
C THR A 560 5.16 22.47 13.73
N LYS A 561 4.82 23.68 13.28
CA LYS A 561 3.47 23.96 12.81
C LYS A 561 3.26 23.22 11.48
N PRO A 562 2.14 22.50 11.32
CA PRO A 562 1.70 22.08 10.00
C PRO A 562 1.73 23.29 9.09
N ARG A 563 2.16 23.11 7.84
CA ARG A 563 1.88 24.18 6.87
C ARG A 563 0.36 24.31 6.88
N ASP A 564 -0.16 25.53 7.01
CA ASP A 564 -1.59 25.71 6.83
C ASP A 564 -1.89 25.03 5.51
N SER A 565 -2.73 24.01 5.56
CA SER A 565 -3.46 23.57 4.39
C SER A 565 -4.45 24.68 4.08
N GLN A 566 -3.94 25.88 3.77
CA GLN A 566 -4.40 26.56 2.59
C GLN A 566 -4.03 25.67 1.40
N SER A 567 -4.68 24.51 1.31
CA SER A 567 -5.60 24.39 0.22
C SER A 567 -6.42 25.68 0.28
N GLU A 568 -5.98 26.72 -0.44
CA GLU A 568 -6.93 27.26 -1.39
C GLU A 568 -7.56 26.01 -1.98
N THR A 569 -8.80 25.68 -1.59
CA THR A 569 -9.61 24.77 -2.41
C THR A 569 -9.32 25.27 -3.81
N LEU A 570 -8.57 24.49 -4.60
CA LEU A 570 -8.11 24.88 -5.92
C LEU A 570 -9.40 25.05 -6.71
N ARG A 571 -9.96 26.26 -6.64
CA ARG A 571 -11.13 26.64 -7.39
C ARG A 571 -10.55 26.85 -8.76
N ASP A 572 -10.81 25.89 -9.62
CA ASP A 572 -10.53 26.04 -11.02
C ASP A 572 -11.35 27.22 -11.54
N THR A 573 -10.69 28.36 -11.67
CA THR A 573 -11.29 29.62 -12.09
C THR A 573 -11.53 29.67 -13.59
N ALA A 574 -11.06 28.66 -14.34
CA ALA A 574 -10.88 28.66 -15.80
C ALA A 574 -10.16 29.93 -16.29
N ASN A 575 -9.29 29.81 -17.30
CA ASN A 575 -8.63 30.95 -17.95
C ASN A 575 -7.67 31.82 -17.10
N ASP A 576 -7.70 31.72 -15.78
CA ASP A 576 -6.90 32.52 -14.85
C ASP A 576 -6.26 31.63 -13.78
N PHE A 577 -5.17 30.94 -14.13
CA PHE A 577 -4.47 30.01 -13.26
C PHE A 577 -2.96 30.02 -13.52
N THR A 578 -2.17 29.40 -12.64
CA THR A 578 -0.72 29.27 -12.83
C THR A 578 -0.26 27.86 -12.49
N VAL A 579 0.64 27.33 -13.31
CA VAL A 579 1.37 26.08 -13.05
C VAL A 579 2.86 26.32 -13.12
N ALA A 580 3.63 25.72 -12.21
CA ALA A 580 5.08 25.85 -12.13
C ALA A 580 5.75 24.51 -11.87
N VAL A 581 6.87 24.26 -12.54
CA VAL A 581 7.60 22.99 -12.47
C VAL A 581 9.08 23.18 -12.84
N TRP A 582 9.96 22.44 -12.19
CA TRP A 582 11.36 22.31 -12.62
C TRP A 582 11.49 21.21 -13.66
N VAL A 583 12.17 21.46 -14.78
CA VAL A 583 12.41 20.45 -15.83
C VAL A 583 13.87 20.43 -16.25
N ASN A 584 14.37 19.25 -16.59
CA ASN A 584 15.69 19.02 -17.17
C ASN A 584 15.56 18.01 -18.33
N PRO A 585 15.19 18.48 -19.54
CA PRO A 585 14.91 17.60 -20.66
C PRO A 585 16.20 16.97 -21.23
N THR A 586 16.16 15.66 -21.53
CA THR A 586 17.27 14.94 -22.18
C THR A 586 17.01 14.65 -23.65
N VAL A 587 15.76 14.75 -24.08
CA VAL A 587 15.30 14.57 -25.47
C VAL A 587 14.73 15.87 -26.03
N GLU A 588 14.54 15.91 -27.34
CA GLU A 588 13.82 17.00 -28.02
C GLU A 588 12.30 16.77 -27.93
N THR A 589 11.53 17.84 -28.15
CA THR A 589 10.07 17.76 -28.28
C THR A 589 9.66 18.27 -29.65
N THR A 590 8.59 17.72 -30.23
CA THR A 590 7.98 18.32 -31.43
C THR A 590 7.47 19.72 -31.10
N LEU A 591 7.89 20.70 -31.90
CA LEU A 591 7.39 22.08 -31.89
C LEU A 591 6.44 22.24 -33.08
N GLY A 592 5.21 22.67 -32.83
CA GLY A 592 4.21 22.93 -33.87
C GLY A 592 4.13 24.40 -34.27
N GLU A 593 3.21 24.73 -35.17
CA GLU A 593 2.84 26.13 -35.41
C GLU A 593 1.86 26.59 -34.33
N GLU A 594 2.13 27.76 -33.76
CA GLU A 594 1.30 28.36 -32.71
C GLU A 594 -0.09 28.72 -33.27
N THR A 595 -1.14 28.20 -32.65
CA THR A 595 -2.54 28.39 -33.08
C THR A 595 -3.49 28.30 -31.90
N ALA A 596 -4.64 28.97 -31.99
CA ALA A 596 -5.75 28.85 -31.05
C ALA A 596 -6.93 28.09 -31.66
N GLN A 597 -6.76 27.47 -32.84
CA GLN A 597 -7.84 26.88 -33.62
C GLN A 597 -7.49 25.48 -34.14
N GLY A 598 -8.53 24.63 -34.23
CA GLY A 598 -8.49 23.33 -34.87
C GLY A 598 -7.67 22.26 -34.13
N ALA A 599 -7.41 21.16 -34.82
CA ALA A 599 -6.53 20.09 -34.34
C ALA A 599 -5.20 20.15 -35.10
N SER A 600 -4.14 20.54 -34.39
CA SER A 600 -2.79 20.68 -34.93
C SER A 600 -2.22 19.32 -35.35
N SER A 601 -1.38 19.35 -36.40
CA SER A 601 -0.68 18.16 -36.92
C SER A 601 0.23 17.49 -35.88
N ILE A 602 0.65 18.23 -34.85
CA ILE A 602 1.48 17.69 -33.77
C ILE A 602 0.73 16.75 -32.83
N MET A 603 -0.61 16.64 -32.91
CA MET A 603 -1.42 15.75 -32.07
C MET A 603 -0.94 14.29 -32.14
N ASN A 604 -0.53 13.84 -33.33
CA ASN A 604 -0.03 12.48 -33.58
C ASN A 604 1.51 12.39 -33.59
N SER A 605 2.20 13.46 -33.22
CA SER A 605 3.66 13.51 -33.17
C SER A 605 4.19 13.23 -31.75
N PRO A 606 5.39 12.65 -31.60
CA PRO A 606 5.99 12.40 -30.29
C PRO A 606 6.33 13.71 -29.57
N ARG A 607 5.79 13.90 -28.37
CA ARG A 607 6.02 15.10 -27.55
C ARG A 607 6.67 14.71 -26.23
N ASN A 608 7.60 15.54 -25.77
CA ASN A 608 8.24 15.34 -24.47
C ASN A 608 7.37 15.96 -23.36
N GLU A 609 6.25 15.32 -23.05
CA GLU A 609 5.20 15.87 -22.19
C GLU A 609 5.57 15.81 -20.72
N VAL A 610 5.54 16.96 -20.04
CA VAL A 610 5.61 17.07 -18.57
C VAL A 610 4.30 16.60 -17.96
N PHE A 611 3.18 17.10 -18.50
CA PHE A 611 1.83 16.62 -18.21
C PHE A 611 0.97 16.79 -19.48
N PRO A 612 0.10 15.80 -19.78
CA PRO A 612 -0.75 15.85 -20.95
C PRO A 612 -1.90 16.85 -20.76
N ALA A 613 -2.38 17.42 -21.86
CA ALA A 613 -3.61 18.21 -21.88
C ALA A 613 -4.83 17.27 -21.75
N ALA A 614 -5.56 17.39 -20.63
CA ALA A 614 -6.79 16.63 -20.41
C ALA A 614 -7.86 17.00 -21.46
N HIS A 615 -8.61 16.01 -21.96
CA HIS A 615 -9.68 16.28 -22.92
C HIS A 615 -10.81 17.09 -22.26
N GLY A 616 -11.39 18.04 -23.01
CA GLY A 616 -12.44 18.96 -22.53
C GLY A 616 -13.66 18.29 -21.88
N GLU A 617 -13.97 17.05 -22.24
CA GLU A 617 -15.05 16.26 -21.61
C GLU A 617 -14.85 16.04 -20.11
N ALA A 618 -13.59 16.04 -19.63
CA ALA A 618 -13.27 15.95 -18.22
C ALA A 618 -13.84 17.13 -17.40
N PHE A 619 -14.24 18.22 -18.07
CA PHE A 619 -14.74 19.45 -17.46
C PHE A 619 -16.20 19.76 -17.82
N GLY A 620 -16.95 18.80 -18.39
CA GLY A 620 -18.41 18.88 -18.49
C GLY A 620 -18.97 19.72 -19.64
N GLY A 621 -18.33 19.75 -20.81
CA GLY A 621 -18.90 20.38 -22.01
C GLY A 621 -18.03 20.28 -23.27
N SER A 622 -18.45 20.90 -24.38
CA SER A 622 -17.70 20.92 -25.65
C SER A 622 -16.77 22.14 -25.83
N LYS A 623 -16.92 23.18 -24.99
CA LYS A 623 -16.07 24.38 -24.95
C LYS A 623 -14.87 24.33 -23.98
N PRO A 624 -14.85 23.54 -22.90
CA PRO A 624 -13.66 23.42 -22.07
C PRO A 624 -12.47 22.81 -22.82
N ALA A 625 -11.26 23.18 -22.41
CA ALA A 625 -10.02 22.53 -22.83
C ALA A 625 -9.08 22.37 -21.62
N GLY A 626 -8.35 21.25 -21.55
CA GLY A 626 -7.30 21.09 -20.53
C GLY A 626 -5.97 21.67 -20.98
N CYS A 627 -5.22 22.28 -20.06
CA CYS A 627 -3.84 22.73 -20.30
C CYS A 627 -2.85 21.57 -20.24
N GLY A 628 -1.91 21.51 -21.19
CA GLY A 628 -0.78 20.59 -21.24
C GLY A 628 0.55 21.31 -21.43
N LEU A 629 1.66 20.66 -21.07
CA LEU A 629 3.01 21.22 -21.20
C LEU A 629 3.98 20.16 -21.74
N ALA A 630 4.67 20.49 -22.83
CA ALA A 630 5.78 19.71 -23.38
C ALA A 630 7.06 20.55 -23.41
N VAL A 631 8.19 19.96 -23.01
CA VAL A 631 9.48 20.64 -22.92
C VAL A 631 10.58 19.73 -23.44
N GLY A 632 11.31 20.14 -24.47
CA GLY A 632 12.48 19.44 -24.99
C GLY A 632 13.74 20.29 -24.91
N LYS A 633 14.90 19.70 -25.22
CA LYS A 633 16.17 20.43 -25.34
C LYS A 633 16.11 21.60 -26.34
N ASN A 634 15.19 21.51 -27.29
CA ASN A 634 14.97 22.45 -28.39
C ASN A 634 13.86 23.48 -28.13
N GLY A 635 13.05 23.35 -27.08
CA GLY A 635 12.00 24.34 -26.81
C GLY A 635 10.89 23.92 -25.85
N VAL A 636 9.88 24.77 -25.73
CA VAL A 636 8.70 24.59 -24.87
C VAL A 636 7.43 24.75 -25.70
N THR A 637 6.43 23.92 -25.43
CA THR A 637 5.09 24.03 -26.03
C THR A 637 4.02 23.91 -24.96
N VAL A 638 3.12 24.90 -24.89
CA VAL A 638 1.88 24.84 -24.11
C VAL A 638 0.77 24.38 -25.06
N LEU A 639 0.03 23.37 -24.63
CA LEU A 639 -0.98 22.67 -25.43
C LEU A 639 -2.34 22.81 -24.78
N GLU A 640 -3.38 22.81 -25.60
CA GLU A 640 -4.76 22.73 -25.15
C GLU A 640 -5.50 21.60 -25.86
N HIS A 641 -6.37 20.89 -25.15
CA HIS A 641 -7.12 19.75 -25.70
C HIS A 641 -8.60 19.79 -25.31
N GLY A 642 -9.46 19.85 -26.31
CA GLY A 642 -10.92 19.89 -26.19
C GLY A 642 -11.60 19.11 -27.32
N GLY A 643 -12.94 19.10 -27.35
CA GLY A 643 -13.71 18.39 -28.37
C GLY A 643 -13.46 18.97 -29.77
N GLY A 644 -12.73 18.22 -30.62
CA GLY A 644 -12.34 18.69 -31.97
C GLY A 644 -11.22 19.75 -31.97
N TYR A 645 -10.54 19.93 -30.82
CA TYR A 645 -9.58 20.99 -30.59
C TYR A 645 -8.30 20.41 -29.98
N PHE A 646 -7.16 20.63 -30.63
CA PHE A 646 -5.84 20.27 -30.09
C PHE A 646 -4.83 21.29 -30.59
N ALA A 647 -4.50 22.29 -29.76
CA ALA A 647 -3.78 23.46 -30.23
C ALA A 647 -2.54 23.76 -29.36
N PRO A 648 -1.36 23.92 -29.96
CA PRO A 648 -0.22 24.51 -29.29
C PRO A 648 -0.42 26.04 -29.20
N THR A 649 -1.00 26.52 -28.10
CA THR A 649 -1.30 27.94 -27.91
C THR A 649 -0.07 28.78 -27.55
N LEU A 650 1.06 28.14 -27.24
CA LEU A 650 2.36 28.81 -27.11
C LEU A 650 3.48 27.89 -27.55
N VAL A 651 4.31 28.32 -28.49
CA VAL A 651 5.50 27.57 -28.94
C VAL A 651 6.73 28.46 -28.84
N LEU A 652 7.70 28.06 -28.01
CA LEU A 652 8.98 28.73 -27.88
C LEU A 652 10.09 27.79 -28.35
N GLU A 653 10.70 28.09 -29.49
CA GLU A 653 11.97 27.48 -29.90
C GLU A 653 13.10 28.15 -29.12
N ASN A 654 13.69 27.40 -28.19
CA ASN A 654 14.78 27.88 -27.34
C ASN A 654 15.55 26.70 -26.76
N SER A 655 16.87 26.85 -26.60
CA SER A 655 17.66 25.80 -25.99
C SER A 655 17.39 25.71 -24.48
N VAL A 656 16.80 24.60 -24.06
CA VAL A 656 16.57 24.29 -22.64
C VAL A 656 17.64 23.29 -22.21
N LYS A 657 18.64 23.76 -21.44
CA LYS A 657 19.76 22.94 -20.95
C LYS A 657 19.79 22.94 -19.43
N GLY A 658 19.92 21.75 -18.84
CA GLY A 658 19.93 21.60 -17.38
C GLY A 658 18.57 21.92 -16.77
N TRP A 659 18.56 22.05 -15.44
CA TRP A 659 17.35 22.41 -14.71
C TRP A 659 16.88 23.83 -15.04
N THR A 660 15.64 23.92 -15.50
CA THR A 660 14.95 25.16 -15.85
C THR A 660 13.61 25.18 -15.11
N HIS A 661 13.33 26.26 -14.39
CA HIS A 661 12.03 26.49 -13.78
C HIS A 661 11.08 27.03 -14.85
N VAL A 662 10.07 26.25 -15.20
CA VAL A 662 9.07 26.59 -16.21
C VAL A 662 7.77 26.96 -15.49
N THR A 663 7.24 28.14 -15.80
CA THR A 663 5.94 28.58 -15.30
C THR A 663 5.04 28.97 -16.46
N VAL A 664 3.82 28.46 -16.46
CA VAL A 664 2.77 28.86 -17.39
C VAL A 664 1.66 29.51 -16.58
N SER A 665 1.46 30.81 -16.80
CA SER A 665 0.37 31.57 -16.19
C SER A 665 -0.64 31.91 -17.27
N TYR A 666 -1.85 31.34 -17.16
CA TYR A 666 -2.98 31.73 -17.99
C TYR A 666 -3.58 33.01 -17.40
N ARG A 667 -3.73 34.04 -18.24
CA ARG A 667 -4.37 35.31 -17.90
C ARG A 667 -5.48 35.57 -18.91
N LYS A 668 -6.74 35.50 -18.48
CA LYS A 668 -7.90 35.61 -19.38
C LYS A 668 -7.82 34.69 -20.61
N GLY A 669 -7.34 33.45 -20.42
CA GLY A 669 -7.25 32.44 -21.46
C GLY A 669 -6.00 32.55 -22.34
N GLN A 670 -5.08 33.47 -22.03
CA GLN A 670 -3.82 33.62 -22.76
C GLN A 670 -2.63 33.07 -21.94
N PRO A 671 -1.90 32.06 -22.46
CA PRO A 671 -0.73 31.52 -21.76
C PRO A 671 0.45 32.50 -21.80
N HIS A 672 1.02 32.76 -20.63
CA HIS A 672 2.27 33.48 -20.45
C HIS A 672 3.33 32.50 -19.94
N LEU A 673 4.36 32.24 -20.73
CA LEU A 673 5.46 31.36 -20.39
C LEU A 673 6.59 32.16 -19.75
N PHE A 674 7.02 31.72 -18.57
CA PHE A 674 8.21 32.20 -17.88
C PHE A 674 9.24 31.07 -17.77
N LEU A 675 10.50 31.42 -18.00
CA LEU A 675 11.65 30.55 -17.78
C LEU A 675 12.53 31.18 -16.70
N ASN A 676 12.82 30.43 -15.64
CA ASN A 676 13.61 30.87 -14.49
C ASN A 676 13.12 32.21 -13.89
N GLY A 677 11.81 32.34 -13.77
CA GLY A 677 11.15 33.53 -13.20
C GLY A 677 11.01 34.71 -14.14
N LYS A 678 11.56 34.63 -15.37
CA LYS A 678 11.52 35.71 -16.36
C LYS A 678 10.55 35.39 -17.47
N LEU A 679 9.73 36.37 -17.88
CA LEU A 679 8.81 36.21 -19.00
C LEU A 679 9.60 35.90 -20.27
N ALA A 680 9.30 34.74 -20.88
CA ALA A 680 9.98 34.25 -22.07
C ALA A 680 9.14 34.43 -23.32
N LYS A 681 7.82 34.18 -23.24
CA LYS A 681 6.90 34.36 -24.36
C LYS A 681 5.46 34.52 -23.88
N ILE A 682 4.65 35.24 -24.64
CA ILE A 682 3.19 35.27 -24.53
C ILE A 682 2.63 34.55 -25.76
N GLY A 683 1.75 33.58 -25.54
CA GLY A 683 1.12 32.80 -26.60
C GLY A 683 -0.16 33.43 -27.14
N VAL A 684 -0.84 32.72 -28.02
CA VAL A 684 -2.15 33.14 -28.54
C VAL A 684 -3.23 32.93 -27.50
N GLN A 685 -4.22 33.82 -27.49
CA GLN A 685 -5.36 33.71 -26.58
C GLN A 685 -6.27 32.56 -27.01
N SER A 686 -6.64 31.69 -26.07
CA SER A 686 -7.54 30.56 -26.32
C SER A 686 -8.96 31.00 -26.68
N GLU A 687 -9.60 30.25 -27.57
CA GLU A 687 -11.05 30.35 -27.85
C GLU A 687 -11.89 29.47 -26.91
N HIS A 688 -11.23 28.69 -26.06
CA HIS A 688 -11.81 27.74 -25.11
C HIS A 688 -11.72 28.24 -23.67
N ASN A 689 -12.51 27.63 -22.78
CA ASN A 689 -12.33 27.80 -21.34
C ASN A 689 -11.24 26.83 -20.90
N VAL A 690 -10.04 27.34 -20.63
CA VAL A 690 -8.89 26.50 -20.31
C VAL A 690 -8.86 26.19 -18.83
N HIS A 691 -8.66 24.93 -18.50
CA HIS A 691 -8.67 24.40 -17.14
C HIS A 691 -7.30 23.91 -16.69
N LEU A 692 -7.08 23.93 -15.38
CA LEU A 692 -5.86 23.43 -14.73
C LEU A 692 -5.60 21.95 -15.06
N PRO A 693 -4.32 21.51 -15.13
CA PRO A 693 -3.99 20.10 -15.25
C PRO A 693 -4.26 19.32 -13.94
N PRO A 694 -4.36 17.98 -14.01
CA PRO A 694 -4.38 17.09 -12.83
C PRO A 694 -3.19 17.31 -11.89
N ASP A 695 -3.29 16.83 -10.64
CA ASP A 695 -2.28 17.04 -9.59
C ASP A 695 -1.02 16.17 -9.72
N SER A 696 -0.57 15.91 -10.94
CA SER A 696 0.54 15.00 -11.19
C SER A 696 1.19 15.27 -12.55
N THR A 697 2.48 14.99 -12.62
CA THR A 697 3.25 14.96 -13.88
C THR A 697 3.15 13.55 -14.47
N ASN A 698 2.01 13.23 -15.09
CA ASN A 698 1.78 11.91 -15.71
C ASN A 698 2.17 11.87 -17.20
N GLY A 699 2.92 12.88 -17.67
CA GLY A 699 3.41 12.92 -19.05
C GLY A 699 4.55 11.93 -19.29
N LYS A 700 4.74 11.52 -20.55
CA LYS A 700 5.88 10.70 -20.97
C LYS A 700 7.12 11.59 -21.14
N PHE A 701 7.71 12.02 -20.02
CA PHE A 701 8.84 12.93 -20.02
C PHE A 701 10.20 12.21 -20.08
N GLY A 702 10.91 12.37 -21.20
CA GLY A 702 12.34 12.10 -21.36
C GLY A 702 13.20 13.20 -20.72
N GLY A 703 13.62 12.95 -19.50
CA GLY A 703 14.44 13.85 -18.69
C GLY A 703 14.13 13.71 -17.22
N GLN A 704 14.46 14.73 -16.43
CA GLN A 704 14.05 14.82 -15.02
C GLN A 704 13.04 15.94 -14.85
N VAL A 705 12.04 15.72 -14.00
CA VAL A 705 10.95 16.66 -13.70
C VAL A 705 10.79 16.77 -12.19
N GLY A 706 10.53 17.98 -11.70
CA GLY A 706 10.23 18.25 -10.29
C GLY A 706 8.73 18.18 -9.98
N ALA A 707 8.38 18.37 -8.71
CA ALA A 707 6.97 18.44 -8.30
C ALA A 707 6.24 19.59 -9.02
N LEU A 708 5.02 19.33 -9.50
CA LEU A 708 4.14 20.33 -10.09
C LEU A 708 3.49 21.18 -8.99
N GLN A 709 3.59 22.51 -9.09
CA GLN A 709 2.80 23.44 -8.28
C GLN A 709 1.68 24.04 -9.12
N ARG A 710 0.50 24.17 -8.52
CA ARG A 710 -0.72 24.66 -9.16
C ARG A 710 -1.34 25.75 -8.30
N PHE A 711 -1.84 26.79 -8.95
CA PHE A 711 -2.51 27.92 -8.33
C PHE A 711 -3.81 28.20 -9.07
N GLY A 712 -4.94 28.29 -8.36
CA GLY A 712 -6.27 28.60 -8.92
C GLY A 712 -6.44 30.07 -9.30
N ARG A 713 -5.34 30.77 -9.59
CA ARG A 713 -5.28 32.17 -9.98
C ARG A 713 -4.04 32.43 -10.85
N ALA A 714 -4.09 33.48 -11.66
CA ALA A 714 -2.89 33.98 -12.33
C ALA A 714 -1.97 34.67 -11.31
N LEU A 715 -0.73 34.19 -11.16
CA LEU A 715 0.30 34.87 -10.37
C LEU A 715 0.82 36.09 -11.13
N THR A 716 1.18 37.14 -10.40
CA THR A 716 1.89 38.31 -10.94
C THR A 716 3.33 37.97 -11.30
N ASP A 717 3.96 38.76 -12.17
CA ASP A 717 5.35 38.52 -12.61
C ASP A 717 6.33 38.49 -11.43
N ALA A 718 6.14 39.37 -10.42
CA ALA A 718 6.97 39.40 -9.21
C ALA A 718 6.77 38.17 -8.31
N GLU A 719 5.54 37.66 -8.21
CA GLU A 719 5.26 36.40 -7.52
C GLU A 719 5.93 35.22 -8.24
N ILE A 720 5.93 35.21 -9.58
CA ILE A 720 6.57 34.17 -10.40
C ILE A 720 8.10 34.22 -10.29
N GLU A 721 8.69 35.42 -10.27
CA GLU A 721 10.13 35.59 -10.03
C GLU A 721 10.52 35.07 -8.64
N THR A 722 9.73 35.43 -7.62
CA THR A 722 9.91 34.94 -6.25
C THR A 722 9.74 33.41 -6.17
N LEU A 723 8.75 32.87 -6.88
CA LEU A 723 8.49 31.44 -6.96
C LEU A 723 9.69 30.69 -7.56
N ALA A 724 10.23 31.18 -8.68
CA ALA A 724 11.39 30.55 -9.33
C ALA A 724 12.64 30.53 -8.43
N GLY A 725 12.84 31.56 -7.60
CA GLY A 725 13.94 31.62 -6.63
C GLY A 725 13.72 30.79 -5.36
N SER A 726 12.48 30.45 -5.03
CA SER A 726 12.11 29.77 -3.77
C SER A 726 11.69 28.31 -3.94
N MET A 727 11.20 27.93 -5.12
CA MET A 727 10.80 26.57 -5.45
C MET A 727 12.06 25.69 -5.54
N PRO A 728 12.17 24.62 -4.73
CA PRO A 728 13.38 23.81 -4.69
C PRO A 728 13.59 23.07 -6.01
N GLN A 729 14.76 23.29 -6.63
CA GLN A 729 15.22 22.54 -7.79
C GLN A 729 15.52 21.08 -7.38
N PRO A 730 15.02 20.07 -8.13
CA PRO A 730 15.36 18.68 -7.84
C PRO A 730 16.87 18.43 -7.96
N GLY A 731 17.43 17.68 -7.01
CA GLY A 731 18.86 17.36 -6.96
C GLY A 731 19.80 18.53 -6.57
N ALA A 732 19.31 19.77 -6.47
CA ALA A 732 20.07 20.82 -5.79
C ALA A 732 20.33 20.38 -4.34
N LEU A 733 21.47 20.78 -3.77
CA LEU A 733 21.89 20.51 -2.36
C LEU A 733 20.87 20.95 -1.28
N LEU A 734 19.69 21.43 -1.69
CA LEU A 734 18.57 21.95 -0.94
C LEU A 734 17.49 20.92 -0.58
N THR A 735 17.57 19.66 -1.00
CA THR A 735 16.57 18.64 -0.54
C THR A 735 16.65 18.37 0.96
N GLN A 736 17.68 18.88 1.65
CA GLN A 736 17.88 18.69 3.08
C GLN A 736 17.89 20.04 3.81
N ALA A 737 17.28 20.08 4.99
CA ALA A 737 17.13 21.30 5.77
C ALA A 737 18.46 22.03 5.99
N ALA A 738 18.47 23.35 5.79
CA ALA A 738 19.65 24.21 5.96
C ALA A 738 20.29 24.09 7.35
N VAL A 739 19.46 23.81 8.36
CA VAL A 739 19.84 23.49 9.72
C VAL A 739 19.04 22.25 10.14
N LYS A 740 19.68 21.37 10.90
CA LYS A 740 19.05 20.26 11.58
C LYS A 740 19.50 20.24 13.04
N LEU A 741 18.56 20.08 13.96
CA LEU A 741 18.83 20.14 15.40
C LEU A 741 18.53 18.79 16.04
N VAL A 742 19.53 18.22 16.70
CA VAL A 742 19.46 16.92 17.37
C VAL A 742 19.88 17.04 18.83
N GLN A 743 19.39 16.14 19.66
CA GLN A 743 19.72 16.06 21.07
C GLN A 743 20.75 14.95 21.29
N ASN A 744 21.93 15.30 21.79
CA ASN A 744 22.97 14.31 22.09
C ASN A 744 22.60 13.50 23.34
N SER A 745 22.90 12.20 23.34
CA SER A 745 22.84 11.26 24.48
C SER A 745 23.44 11.77 25.80
N LYS A 746 24.28 12.83 25.77
CA LYS A 746 24.91 13.47 26.96
C LYS A 746 24.52 14.94 27.22
N GLY A 747 23.44 15.46 26.61
CA GLY A 747 22.76 16.68 27.10
C GLY A 747 22.74 17.95 26.22
N PRO A 748 23.77 18.36 25.45
CA PRO A 748 23.68 19.60 24.68
C PRO A 748 22.90 19.41 23.36
N LEU A 749 22.22 20.49 22.95
CA LEU A 749 21.65 20.67 21.62
C LEU A 749 22.78 20.74 20.59
N GLU A 750 22.71 19.91 19.56
CA GLU A 750 23.68 19.88 18.47
C GLU A 750 23.02 20.37 17.18
N ALA A 751 23.67 21.28 16.47
CA ALA A 751 23.19 21.86 15.22
C ALA A 751 24.05 21.41 14.06
N HIS A 752 23.45 20.69 13.12
CA HIS A 752 24.06 20.31 11.85
C HIS A 752 23.65 21.36 10.82
N VAL A 753 24.61 22.20 10.43
CA VAL A 753 24.35 23.36 9.57
C VAL A 753 25.01 23.16 8.21
N ARG A 754 24.25 23.42 7.14
CA ARG A 754 24.69 23.24 5.74
C ARG A 754 24.80 24.52 4.95
N GLN A 755 24.19 25.59 5.45
CA GLN A 755 24.28 26.91 4.86
C GLN A 755 24.83 27.86 5.92
N PRO A 756 25.80 28.70 5.59
CA PRO A 756 26.23 29.72 6.53
C PRO A 756 25.07 30.71 6.76
N GLY A 757 24.94 31.20 7.99
CA GLY A 757 23.85 32.11 8.33
C GLY A 757 23.73 32.41 9.82
N ASP A 758 22.93 33.42 10.13
CA ASP A 758 22.48 33.76 11.47
C ASP A 758 21.07 33.20 11.66
N TYR A 759 20.96 32.21 12.56
CA TYR A 759 19.73 31.50 12.84
C TYR A 759 19.20 31.88 14.21
N GLN A 760 17.88 32.04 14.31
CA GLN A 760 17.17 32.22 15.57
C GLN A 760 16.35 30.97 15.87
N ILE A 761 16.71 30.26 16.93
CA ILE A 761 16.03 29.04 17.40
C ILE A 761 14.96 29.46 18.41
N HIS A 762 13.72 29.00 18.24
CA HIS A 762 12.61 29.27 19.16
C HIS A 762 12.17 28.00 19.88
N PHE A 763 12.01 28.09 21.20
CA PHE A 763 11.63 26.98 22.07
C PHE A 763 10.14 27.01 22.42
N ALA A 764 9.60 25.86 22.84
CA ALA A 764 8.19 25.72 23.17
C ALA A 764 7.76 26.54 24.41
N ASP A 765 8.69 26.99 25.24
CA ASP A 765 8.41 27.91 26.36
C ASP A 765 8.46 29.41 25.98
N GLY A 766 8.62 29.72 24.69
CA GLY A 766 8.68 31.08 24.17
C GLY A 766 10.06 31.74 24.24
N ARG A 767 11.08 31.07 24.79
CA ARG A 767 12.47 31.56 24.71
C ARG A 767 13.04 31.40 23.30
N SER A 768 14.07 32.18 22.99
CA SER A 768 14.82 32.05 21.75
C SER A 768 16.33 32.08 21.98
N LYS A 769 17.11 31.47 21.08
CA LYS A 769 18.57 31.44 21.09
C LYS A 769 19.14 31.68 19.71
N ALA A 770 20.12 32.58 19.62
CA ALA A 770 20.86 32.81 18.38
C ALA A 770 21.91 31.71 18.13
N LEU A 771 22.04 31.30 16.88
CA LEU A 771 23.06 30.39 16.36
C LEU A 771 23.71 31.05 15.14
N ARG A 772 25.01 31.36 15.24
CA ARG A 772 25.79 31.91 14.14
C ARG A 772 26.66 30.82 13.51
N ALA A 773 26.41 30.52 12.24
CA ALA A 773 27.17 29.54 11.47
C ALA A 773 27.96 30.24 10.35
N GLY A 774 29.18 30.71 10.65
CA GLY A 774 30.02 31.42 9.66
C GLY A 774 30.97 30.54 8.85
N ASN A 775 31.34 29.36 9.36
CA ASN A 775 32.44 28.54 8.83
C ASN A 775 31.95 27.26 8.13
N VAL A 776 30.88 27.33 7.33
CA VAL A 776 30.46 26.19 6.51
C VAL A 776 31.28 26.21 5.21
N PRO A 777 32.16 25.22 4.95
CA PRO A 777 32.93 25.20 3.71
C PRO A 777 32.04 25.09 2.48
N SER A 778 32.40 25.78 1.41
CA SER A 778 31.72 25.64 0.12
C SER A 778 31.83 24.21 -0.41
N ALA A 779 30.79 23.74 -1.11
CA ALA A 779 30.83 22.46 -1.80
C ALA A 779 31.97 22.44 -2.84
N ILE A 780 32.68 21.31 -2.90
CA ILE A 780 33.72 21.07 -3.90
C ILE A 780 33.05 20.41 -5.11
N SER A 781 33.01 21.10 -6.25
CA SER A 781 32.49 20.56 -7.50
C SER A 781 33.46 19.51 -8.07
N LEU A 782 32.94 18.34 -8.44
CA LEU A 782 33.71 17.25 -9.04
C LEU A 782 33.59 17.27 -10.58
N GLU A 783 34.01 18.38 -11.19
CA GLU A 783 33.91 18.63 -12.64
C GLU A 783 35.01 17.94 -13.47
N GLY A 784 34.70 17.70 -14.75
CA GLY A 784 35.61 17.13 -15.74
C GLY A 784 35.69 15.60 -15.71
N GLU A 785 36.73 15.08 -16.35
CA GLU A 785 36.89 13.67 -16.68
C GLU A 785 36.87 12.72 -15.47
N TRP A 786 36.26 11.56 -15.69
CA TRP A 786 36.25 10.39 -14.83
C TRP A 786 36.93 9.23 -15.54
N GLN A 787 37.86 8.57 -14.85
CA GLN A 787 38.45 7.33 -15.33
C GLN A 787 37.53 6.17 -14.98
N VAL A 788 37.03 5.45 -15.99
CA VAL A 788 36.07 4.36 -15.82
C VAL A 788 36.71 3.05 -16.26
N ALA A 789 36.67 2.03 -15.42
CA ALA A 789 37.18 0.69 -15.72
C ALA A 789 36.06 -0.34 -15.61
N PHE A 790 35.82 -1.11 -16.66
CA PHE A 790 34.81 -2.17 -16.69
C PHE A 790 35.42 -3.52 -16.32
N ALA A 791 34.58 -4.45 -15.86
CA ALA A 791 35.01 -5.80 -15.53
C ALA A 791 35.65 -6.49 -16.75
N PRO A 792 36.82 -7.16 -16.62
CA PRO A 792 37.46 -7.87 -17.72
C PRO A 792 36.56 -8.94 -18.35
N GLY A 793 36.68 -9.14 -19.67
CA GLY A 793 35.96 -10.20 -20.39
C GLY A 793 34.44 -9.97 -20.55
N SER A 794 33.96 -8.77 -20.26
CA SER A 794 32.52 -8.44 -20.25
C SER A 794 31.97 -7.86 -21.56
N GLY A 795 32.81 -7.76 -22.60
CA GLY A 795 32.46 -7.10 -23.87
C GLY A 795 32.65 -5.57 -23.86
N ALA A 796 32.78 -4.94 -22.69
CA ALA A 796 33.11 -3.52 -22.56
C ALA A 796 34.65 -3.26 -22.56
N PRO A 797 35.11 -2.05 -22.94
CA PRO A 797 36.50 -1.64 -22.89
C PRO A 797 37.07 -1.78 -21.48
N ALA A 798 38.30 -2.27 -21.35
CA ALA A 798 38.94 -2.41 -20.04
C ALA A 798 39.00 -1.07 -19.27
N LYS A 799 39.21 0.04 -19.99
CA LYS A 799 39.19 1.41 -19.46
C LYS A 799 38.66 2.39 -20.52
N THR A 800 38.02 3.45 -20.06
CA THR A 800 37.61 4.60 -20.87
C THR A 800 37.55 5.87 -20.00
N THR A 801 37.37 7.02 -20.63
CA THR A 801 37.19 8.31 -19.97
C THR A 801 35.77 8.81 -20.19
N PHE A 802 35.10 9.23 -19.13
CA PHE A 802 33.80 9.90 -19.21
C PHE A 802 33.97 11.36 -18.83
N ASP A 803 33.58 12.28 -19.72
CA ASP A 803 33.64 13.74 -19.46
C ASP A 803 32.75 14.16 -18.28
N SER A 804 31.68 13.41 -18.04
CA SER A 804 30.74 13.57 -16.93
C SER A 804 30.11 12.23 -16.55
N LEU A 805 29.52 12.16 -15.36
CA LEU A 805 28.68 11.01 -14.98
C LEU A 805 27.42 11.03 -15.85
N ALA A 806 27.16 9.94 -16.56
CA ALA A 806 26.04 9.80 -17.48
C ALA A 806 25.48 8.37 -17.45
N ASP A 807 24.20 8.24 -17.78
CA ASP A 807 23.53 6.95 -17.96
C ASP A 807 24.20 6.16 -19.10
N TRP A 808 24.62 4.93 -18.80
CA TRP A 808 25.27 4.05 -19.78
C TRP A 808 24.39 3.80 -20.99
N THR A 809 23.07 3.71 -20.82
CA THR A 809 22.12 3.46 -21.92
C THR A 809 22.06 4.59 -22.95
N GLN A 810 22.62 5.76 -22.62
CA GLN A 810 22.71 6.93 -23.50
C GLN A 810 24.10 7.10 -24.11
N ARG A 811 25.05 6.21 -23.79
CA ARG A 811 26.40 6.24 -24.34
C ARG A 811 26.38 5.91 -25.83
N PRO A 812 27.22 6.58 -26.65
CA PRO A 812 27.34 6.27 -28.07
C PRO A 812 28.06 4.94 -28.31
N GLU A 813 28.90 4.48 -27.37
CA GLU A 813 29.63 3.23 -27.48
C GLU A 813 28.69 2.04 -27.24
N MET A 814 28.42 1.23 -28.27
CA MET A 814 27.44 0.13 -28.22
C MET A 814 27.78 -0.89 -27.13
N GLU A 815 29.06 -1.19 -26.97
CA GLU A 815 29.62 -2.03 -25.90
C GLU A 815 29.28 -1.55 -24.48
N ILE A 816 29.18 -0.24 -24.24
CA ILE A 816 28.87 0.36 -22.94
C ILE A 816 27.37 0.56 -22.82
N LYS A 817 26.71 0.96 -23.92
CA LYS A 817 25.27 1.17 -24.01
C LYS A 817 24.47 -0.05 -23.60
N HIS A 818 24.97 -1.23 -23.95
CA HIS A 818 24.36 -2.52 -23.65
C HIS A 818 25.12 -3.31 -22.57
N PHE A 819 26.08 -2.69 -21.90
CA PHE A 819 26.84 -3.33 -20.83
C PHE A 819 25.93 -3.58 -19.62
N SER A 820 26.00 -4.80 -19.09
CA SER A 820 25.39 -5.18 -17.82
C SER A 820 26.49 -5.76 -16.93
N GLY A 821 26.77 -5.09 -15.81
CA GLY A 821 27.83 -5.48 -14.90
C GLY A 821 28.35 -4.31 -14.08
N LYS A 822 29.55 -4.48 -13.52
CA LYS A 822 30.17 -3.49 -12.62
C LYS A 822 31.23 -2.67 -13.36
N ALA A 823 31.28 -1.38 -13.06
CA ALA A 823 32.39 -0.51 -13.45
C ALA A 823 32.90 0.27 -12.24
N THR A 824 34.20 0.58 -12.25
CA THR A 824 34.87 1.38 -11.22
C THR A 824 35.15 2.77 -11.76
N TYR A 825 34.71 3.79 -11.03
CA TYR A 825 34.96 5.20 -11.34
C TYR A 825 36.07 5.76 -10.46
N ARG A 826 37.03 6.46 -11.06
CA ARG A 826 38.12 7.11 -10.34
C ARG A 826 38.26 8.57 -10.75
N LYS A 827 38.28 9.45 -9.74
CA LYS A 827 38.54 10.88 -9.92
C LYS A 827 39.38 11.42 -8.75
N PRO A 828 40.57 11.97 -9.01
CA PRO A 828 41.30 12.70 -7.98
C PRO A 828 40.66 14.07 -7.76
N PHE A 829 40.58 14.51 -6.50
CA PHE A 829 40.14 15.85 -6.12
C PHE A 829 40.91 16.31 -4.88
N VAL A 830 40.94 17.62 -4.64
CA VAL A 830 41.71 18.22 -3.55
C VAL A 830 40.75 18.75 -2.49
N ILE A 831 40.95 18.33 -1.24
CA ILE A 831 40.26 18.88 -0.08
C ILE A 831 41.26 19.75 0.69
N PRO A 832 40.91 21.00 1.05
CA PRO A 832 41.78 21.84 1.88
C PRO A 832 42.11 21.13 3.21
N GLN A 833 43.40 21.09 3.58
CA GLN A 833 43.88 20.34 4.74
C GLN A 833 43.21 20.77 6.06
N ASN A 834 42.87 22.06 6.20
CA ASN A 834 42.18 22.59 7.38
C ASN A 834 40.75 22.06 7.51
N THR A 835 40.08 21.76 6.39
CA THR A 835 38.72 21.20 6.37
C THR A 835 38.71 19.76 6.91
N LEU A 836 39.71 18.95 6.56
CA LEU A 836 39.81 17.55 7.01
C LEU A 836 40.18 17.41 8.49
N ARG A 837 40.80 18.43 9.09
CA ARG A 837 41.25 18.41 10.49
C ARG A 837 40.21 18.93 11.47
N ASP A 838 39.16 19.61 11.00
CA ASP A 838 38.10 20.12 11.85
C ASP A 838 37.04 19.03 12.10
N SER A 839 37.02 18.47 13.31
CA SER A 839 36.09 17.41 13.70
C SER A 839 34.61 17.82 13.70
N ARG A 840 34.32 19.11 13.50
CA ARG A 840 32.94 19.63 13.35
C ARG A 840 32.43 19.55 11.92
N ILE A 841 33.30 19.25 10.95
CA ILE A 841 32.96 19.19 9.54
C ILE A 841 32.64 17.74 9.18
N ALA A 842 31.39 17.49 8.80
CA ALA A 842 30.99 16.26 8.15
C ALA A 842 30.97 16.46 6.63
N ALA A 843 31.65 15.58 5.89
CA ALA A 843 31.64 15.59 4.44
C ALA A 843 30.58 14.61 3.89
N ARG A 844 29.93 15.00 2.80
CA ARG A 844 29.03 14.13 2.04
C ARG A 844 29.40 14.19 0.57
N LEU A 845 29.44 13.04 -0.08
CA LEU A 845 29.55 12.93 -1.53
C LEU A 845 28.15 12.96 -2.15
N ASN A 846 27.94 13.87 -3.11
CA ASN A 846 26.74 13.91 -3.93
C ASN A 846 27.14 13.58 -5.37
N LEU A 847 26.62 12.47 -5.90
CA LEU A 847 26.86 12.01 -7.27
C LEU A 847 25.64 12.24 -8.18
N GLY A 848 24.60 12.94 -7.70
CA GLY A 848 23.33 13.10 -8.40
C GLY A 848 22.47 11.83 -8.32
N ASP A 849 21.78 11.52 -9.41
CA ASP A 849 20.93 10.34 -9.51
C ASP A 849 21.77 9.11 -9.87
N VAL A 850 21.97 8.23 -8.88
CA VAL A 850 22.74 6.99 -9.04
C VAL A 850 21.80 5.81 -8.83
N ARG A 851 21.71 4.91 -9.82
CA ARG A 851 20.82 3.74 -9.76
C ARG A 851 21.35 2.68 -8.79
N ASP A 852 22.41 1.97 -9.19
CA ASP A 852 23.06 0.94 -8.36
C ASP A 852 24.53 1.31 -8.13
N TRP A 853 24.95 1.44 -6.87
CA TRP A 853 26.32 1.87 -6.55
C TRP A 853 26.85 1.32 -5.23
N ARG A 854 28.17 1.12 -5.21
CA ARG A 854 28.95 0.78 -4.03
C ARG A 854 30.18 1.68 -3.98
N TRP A 855 30.40 2.33 -2.83
CA TRP A 855 31.59 3.13 -2.58
C TRP A 855 32.72 2.27 -2.01
N PHE A 856 33.91 2.40 -2.58
CA PHE A 856 35.16 2.00 -1.97
C PHE A 856 35.98 3.27 -1.81
N GLY A 857 36.17 3.72 -0.58
CA GLY A 857 36.98 4.89 -0.29
C GLY A 857 37.92 4.69 0.87
#